data_AF-A0A971HYH9-F1
#
_entry.id   AF-A0A971HYH9-F1
#
_cell.length_a   1.000
_cell.length_b   1.000
_cell.length_c   1.000
_cell.angle_alpha   90.00
_cell.angle_beta   90.00
_cell.angle_gamma   90.00
#
_symmetry.space_group_name_H-M   'P 1'
#
loop_
_entity.id
_entity.type
_entity.pdbx_description
1 polymer ?
#
loop_
_entity_poly.entity_id
_entity_poly.type
_entity_poly.pdbx_seq_one_letter_code
_entity_poly.pdbx_strand_id
1 'polypeptide(L)'
;GERRHYMYVPPVFARSKDFFAFLKDNEAQLADFREGLKKNVASRCQSIFSIIKQFNDIHLPRLNESFSPDGPCWFMPLKVEELDKIVACGQPSREHLAELLFARFKSVFYKRVLYFKTQTMSAESRFKRGIFSRWELDAIRARYHECRNIYSSLNRSDLAAKYLAPRSAVDYDSSFDEEAQVFDMLKGLPGKIVLINPLELGVKKAIKCVIDNIDYITNVETMNLRDCSARNPNDAIVFNKFVYNLNNRSLSEMQNFLEQHNITEINPKRVAYACKVAFEKPIVPNCGSDSTGRNSLIPGMGFIRSSKISNAIKKEVMAKHVTLPKPISSLILNKGKFTKDPQDNDEDDSETIVCLGTQQEPITNKVGDEGKVEAISFERFWRYLNSNIKNLLRLTSGFAVALYWMALYQFERELAIGFLFASIWFVITFSRNVLVDLIASAGTDFKRWTMKNVNFDNAYQSLFWTGLSVPIMGLVKHYFDVFWTGKADGVLFEGVKFFCLCLANGTYIALHNRLRDFDKKVIKVNFFRSILSWPVATLFAPFGNMVGIPSIVQAKFWSDVVAGFIEGGAKFSQRFTLRKRDLIELLPRLSSEDRTEVITAMLDILYIWGKAPRGKTCLRLLLLNKPSIGERIWKKKQTPEEIKLRTIRARNEYLRMLTLFRSEGMIHTLTDFALKNYSGRDSYELTNLIGTEAEAFLAWLKELDKQFDKDL
;
A
#
# COMPACT_ATOMS: atom_id res chain seq x y z
N GLY A 1 -20.04 27.45 -29.35
CA GLY A 1 -20.72 26.43 -28.54
C GLY A 1 -22.09 26.11 -29.11
N GLU A 2 -22.17 25.86 -30.42
CA GLU A 2 -23.41 25.50 -31.12
C GLU A 2 -23.24 24.18 -31.87
N ARG A 3 -22.32 23.34 -31.37
CA ARG A 3 -21.97 22.08 -32.00
C ARG A 3 -23.08 21.08 -31.78
N ARG A 4 -23.48 20.39 -32.85
CA ARG A 4 -24.56 19.42 -32.86
C ARG A 4 -23.95 18.05 -33.16
N HIS A 5 -24.32 17.06 -32.35
CA HIS A 5 -23.67 15.75 -32.38
C HIS A 5 -24.61 14.72 -32.98
N TYR A 6 -24.25 14.20 -34.15
CA TYR A 6 -24.99 13.17 -34.85
C TYR A 6 -24.19 11.89 -34.95
N MET A 7 -24.88 10.76 -34.87
CA MET A 7 -24.33 9.44 -35.13
C MET A 7 -25.21 8.71 -36.13
N TYR A 8 -24.62 8.32 -37.25
CA TYR A 8 -25.24 7.37 -38.17
C TYR A 8 -24.92 5.95 -37.71
N VAL A 9 -25.96 5.16 -37.48
CA VAL A 9 -25.86 3.75 -37.11
C VAL A 9 -26.38 2.93 -38.29
N PRO A 10 -25.52 2.19 -39.01
CA PRO A 10 -25.93 1.28 -40.06
C PRO A 10 -26.91 0.21 -39.56
N PRO A 11 -27.56 -0.53 -40.47
CA PRO A 11 -28.45 -1.62 -40.10
C PRO A 11 -27.73 -2.69 -39.27
N VAL A 12 -28.50 -3.48 -38.54
CA VAL A 12 -27.94 -4.63 -37.82
C VAL A 12 -27.72 -5.76 -38.80
N PHE A 13 -26.49 -6.26 -38.88
CA PHE A 13 -26.11 -7.39 -39.74
C PHE A 13 -25.80 -8.62 -38.90
N ALA A 14 -26.23 -9.80 -39.37
CA ALA A 14 -25.96 -11.06 -38.67
C ALA A 14 -24.48 -11.47 -38.75
N ARG A 15 -23.79 -11.12 -39.84
CA ARG A 15 -22.37 -11.42 -40.08
C ARG A 15 -21.60 -10.15 -40.40
N SER A 16 -20.34 -10.09 -39.96
CA SER A 16 -19.44 -8.95 -40.23
C SER A 16 -19.21 -8.73 -41.73
N LYS A 17 -19.17 -9.80 -42.53
CA LYS A 17 -19.03 -9.73 -43.99
C LYS A 17 -20.16 -8.92 -44.64
N ASP A 18 -21.39 -9.07 -44.15
CA ASP A 18 -22.56 -8.39 -44.72
C ASP A 18 -22.51 -6.88 -44.40
N PHE A 19 -22.00 -6.52 -43.22
CA PHE A 19 -21.72 -5.12 -42.87
C PHE A 19 -20.67 -4.49 -43.78
N PHE A 20 -19.55 -5.18 -44.04
CA PHE A 20 -18.52 -4.68 -44.93
C PHE A 20 -18.99 -4.63 -46.39
N ALA A 21 -19.84 -5.56 -46.82
CA ALA A 21 -20.50 -5.51 -48.13
C ALA A 21 -21.38 -4.26 -48.25
N PHE A 22 -22.23 -3.99 -47.27
CA PHE A 22 -23.03 -2.76 -47.22
C PHE A 22 -22.17 -1.49 -47.34
N LEU A 23 -21.06 -1.42 -46.61
CA LEU A 23 -20.14 -0.28 -46.67
C LEU A 23 -19.47 -0.12 -48.03
N LYS A 24 -19.27 -1.21 -48.78
CA LYS A 24 -18.70 -1.22 -50.12
C LYS A 24 -19.74 -0.84 -51.17
N ASP A 25 -20.94 -1.40 -51.08
CA ASP A 25 -22.03 -1.14 -52.03
C ASP A 25 -22.47 0.33 -52.00
N ASN A 26 -22.33 1.00 -50.84
CA ASN A 26 -22.67 2.41 -50.65
C ASN A 26 -21.44 3.32 -50.58
N GLU A 27 -20.28 2.86 -51.06
CA GLU A 27 -19.01 3.61 -50.96
C GLU A 27 -19.07 4.97 -51.68
N ALA A 28 -19.66 5.03 -52.87
CA ALA A 28 -19.77 6.27 -53.65
C ALA A 28 -20.61 7.33 -52.91
N GLN A 29 -21.74 6.94 -52.32
CA GLN A 29 -22.59 7.85 -51.55
C GLN A 29 -21.92 8.29 -50.23
N LEU A 30 -21.14 7.41 -49.60
CA LEU A 30 -20.47 7.68 -48.34
C LEU A 30 -19.09 8.33 -48.50
N ALA A 31 -18.60 8.56 -49.72
CA ALA A 31 -17.23 9.01 -49.98
C ALA A 31 -16.93 10.36 -49.30
N ASP A 32 -17.75 11.38 -49.58
CA ASP A 32 -17.59 12.72 -49.03
C ASP A 32 -17.80 12.74 -47.51
N PHE A 33 -18.76 11.94 -47.02
CA PHE A 33 -18.99 11.78 -45.59
C PHE A 33 -17.76 11.17 -44.89
N ARG A 34 -17.16 10.12 -45.46
CA ARG A 34 -15.93 9.50 -44.93
C ARG A 34 -14.75 10.46 -44.96
N GLU A 35 -14.59 11.25 -46.01
CA GLU A 35 -13.49 12.20 -46.13
C GLU A 35 -13.63 13.34 -45.12
N GLY A 36 -14.83 13.89 -44.95
CA GLY A 36 -15.12 14.84 -43.89
C GLY A 36 -14.84 14.27 -42.49
N LEU A 37 -15.24 13.03 -42.22
CA LEU A 37 -14.91 12.36 -40.95
C LEU A 37 -13.40 12.21 -40.74
N LYS A 38 -12.61 11.88 -41.77
CA LYS A 38 -11.14 11.84 -41.66
C LYS A 38 -10.55 13.21 -41.39
N LYS A 39 -11.05 14.27 -42.05
CA LYS A 39 -10.62 15.65 -41.81
C LYS A 39 -10.92 16.06 -40.37
N ASN A 40 -12.11 15.74 -39.86
CA ASN A 40 -12.49 15.95 -38.45
C ASN A 40 -11.57 15.21 -37.47
N VAL A 41 -11.20 13.96 -37.78
CA VAL A 41 -10.23 13.18 -37.00
C VAL A 41 -8.88 13.90 -36.95
N ALA A 42 -8.36 14.35 -38.09
CA ALA A 42 -7.10 15.06 -38.16
C ALA A 42 -7.12 16.38 -37.37
N SER A 43 -8.17 17.20 -37.55
CA SER A 43 -8.32 18.46 -36.81
C SER A 43 -8.44 18.21 -35.30
N ARG A 44 -9.17 17.18 -34.87
CA ARG A 44 -9.27 16.79 -33.47
C ARG A 44 -7.92 16.42 -32.87
N CYS A 45 -7.10 15.66 -33.60
CA CYS A 45 -5.73 15.34 -33.16
C CYS A 45 -4.89 16.61 -32.96
N GLN A 46 -4.95 17.56 -33.90
CA GLN A 46 -4.24 18.84 -33.81
C GLN A 46 -4.68 19.67 -32.60
N SER A 47 -5.98 19.70 -32.28
CA SER A 47 -6.49 20.32 -31.06
C SER A 47 -5.91 19.69 -29.80
N ILE A 48 -5.82 18.36 -29.71
CA ILE A 48 -5.20 17.68 -28.56
C ILE A 48 -3.72 18.04 -28.43
N PHE A 49 -2.97 18.11 -29.53
CA PHE A 49 -1.55 18.50 -29.50
C PHE A 49 -1.37 19.94 -29.04
N SER A 50 -2.27 20.84 -29.45
CA SER A 50 -2.28 22.23 -28.99
C SER A 50 -2.54 22.33 -27.48
N ILE A 51 -3.43 21.51 -26.93
CA ILE A 51 -3.68 21.45 -25.48
C ILE A 51 -2.44 20.96 -24.73
N ILE A 52 -1.73 19.94 -25.25
CA ILE A 52 -0.45 19.48 -24.67
C ILE A 52 0.57 20.62 -24.65
N LYS A 53 0.73 21.32 -25.76
CA LYS A 53 1.66 22.45 -25.86
C LYS A 53 1.32 23.53 -24.83
N GLN A 54 0.06 23.92 -24.74
CA GLN A 54 -0.41 24.90 -23.77
C GLN A 54 -0.14 24.46 -22.32
N PHE A 55 -0.37 23.18 -21.99
CA PHE A 55 -0.04 22.65 -20.68
C PHE A 55 1.45 22.78 -20.35
N ASN A 56 2.31 22.39 -21.30
CA ASN A 56 3.76 22.46 -21.17
C ASN A 56 4.27 23.91 -21.06
N ASP A 57 3.68 24.85 -21.79
CA ASP A 57 4.13 26.25 -21.81
C ASP A 57 3.65 27.04 -20.59
N ILE A 58 2.42 26.78 -20.10
CA ILE A 58 1.76 27.60 -19.07
C ILE A 58 1.79 26.93 -17.68
N HIS A 59 1.42 25.66 -17.60
CA HIS A 59 1.18 24.99 -16.32
C HIS A 59 2.43 24.29 -15.78
N LEU A 60 3.22 23.67 -16.66
CA LEU A 60 4.40 22.92 -16.28
C LEU A 60 5.46 23.74 -15.51
N PRO A 61 5.79 24.99 -15.90
CA PRO A 61 6.78 25.79 -15.16
C PRO A 61 6.34 26.03 -13.70
N ARG A 62 5.07 26.35 -13.49
CA ARG A 62 4.48 26.57 -12.15
C ARG A 62 4.48 25.28 -11.32
N LEU A 63 4.17 24.14 -11.93
CA LEU A 63 4.21 22.84 -11.24
C LEU A 63 5.61 22.44 -10.78
N ASN A 64 6.65 23.03 -11.37
CA ASN A 64 8.05 22.66 -11.17
C ASN A 64 8.88 23.71 -10.41
N GLU A 65 8.31 24.86 -10.06
CA GLU A 65 9.00 26.02 -9.46
C GLU A 65 9.93 25.69 -8.27
N SER A 66 9.55 24.71 -7.43
CA SER A 66 10.31 24.31 -6.24
C SER A 66 11.16 23.03 -6.40
N PHE A 67 11.32 22.52 -7.61
CA PHE A 67 11.97 21.23 -7.85
C PHE A 67 13.10 21.36 -8.87
N SER A 68 14.18 20.60 -8.69
CA SER A 68 15.29 20.60 -9.64
C SER A 68 14.93 19.85 -10.92
N PRO A 69 15.38 20.31 -12.11
CA PRO A 69 15.31 19.53 -13.34
C PRO A 69 15.90 18.13 -13.14
N ASP A 70 15.29 17.11 -13.77
CA ASP A 70 15.69 15.71 -13.71
C ASP A 70 15.70 15.05 -12.31
N GLY A 71 15.20 15.76 -11.30
CA GLY A 71 14.97 15.23 -9.95
C GLY A 71 13.77 14.26 -9.93
N PRO A 72 13.68 13.38 -8.91
CA PRO A 72 12.57 12.42 -8.82
C PRO A 72 11.19 13.08 -8.64
N CYS A 73 11.16 14.33 -8.16
CA CYS A 73 9.95 15.14 -7.98
C CYS A 73 9.64 16.07 -9.17
N TRP A 74 10.49 16.07 -10.21
CA TRP A 74 10.31 16.89 -11.41
C TRP A 74 9.18 16.35 -12.27
N PHE A 75 8.31 17.24 -12.74
CA PHE A 75 7.25 16.91 -13.67
C PHE A 75 7.80 17.04 -15.09
N MET A 76 7.86 15.94 -15.83
CA MET A 76 8.34 15.95 -17.21
C MET A 76 7.30 16.56 -18.16
N PRO A 77 7.72 17.26 -19.24
CA PRO A 77 6.81 17.71 -20.29
C PRO A 77 6.00 16.54 -20.84
N LEU A 78 4.72 16.77 -21.09
CA LEU A 78 3.86 15.79 -21.75
C LEU A 78 4.27 15.69 -23.22
N LYS A 79 4.40 14.46 -23.72
CA LYS A 79 4.69 14.23 -25.14
C LYS A 79 3.53 13.55 -25.85
N VAL A 80 3.43 13.79 -27.15
CA VAL A 80 2.37 13.24 -27.99
C VAL A 80 2.47 11.72 -28.08
N GLU A 81 3.69 11.18 -28.17
CA GLU A 81 3.93 9.74 -28.33
C GLU A 81 3.51 8.92 -27.09
N GLU A 82 3.29 9.60 -25.96
CA GLU A 82 2.75 8.97 -24.75
C GLU A 82 1.26 8.71 -24.83
N LEU A 83 0.53 9.51 -25.62
CA LEU A 83 -0.90 9.26 -25.87
C LEU A 83 -1.10 8.01 -26.70
N ASP A 84 -0.21 7.71 -27.65
CA ASP A 84 -0.31 6.52 -28.50
C ASP A 84 -0.26 5.22 -27.68
N LYS A 85 0.40 5.23 -26.52
CA LYS A 85 0.43 4.10 -25.59
C LYS A 85 -0.89 3.90 -24.84
N ILE A 86 -1.70 4.94 -24.74
CA ILE A 86 -3.01 4.92 -24.05
C ILE A 86 -4.12 4.65 -25.07
N VAL A 87 -4.00 5.17 -26.29
CA VAL A 87 -4.97 5.00 -27.37
C VAL A 87 -4.82 3.59 -27.96
N ALA A 88 -5.60 2.62 -27.46
CA ALA A 88 -5.58 1.25 -27.97
C ALA A 88 -6.09 1.13 -29.42
N CYS A 89 -7.15 1.88 -29.76
CA CYS A 89 -7.68 2.01 -31.11
C CYS A 89 -8.35 3.38 -31.28
N GLY A 90 -8.33 3.91 -32.51
CA GLY A 90 -8.96 5.19 -32.84
C GLY A 90 -8.05 6.40 -32.60
N GLN A 91 -8.65 7.51 -32.16
CA GLN A 91 -8.01 8.83 -32.12
C GLN A 91 -7.78 9.34 -30.69
N PRO A 92 -6.70 10.11 -30.45
CA PRO A 92 -6.51 10.84 -29.21
C PRO A 92 -7.72 11.69 -28.82
N SER A 93 -7.98 11.75 -27.52
CA SER A 93 -9.11 12.49 -26.96
C SER A 93 -8.71 13.19 -25.69
N ARG A 94 -9.52 14.15 -25.26
CA ARG A 94 -9.33 14.84 -23.98
C ARG A 94 -9.34 13.87 -22.79
N GLU A 95 -10.06 12.76 -22.91
CA GLU A 95 -10.10 11.70 -21.90
C GLU A 95 -8.78 10.94 -21.81
N HIS A 96 -8.18 10.62 -22.96
CA HIS A 96 -6.84 10.02 -23.01
C HIS A 96 -5.80 10.98 -22.42
N LEU A 97 -5.93 12.28 -22.68
CA LEU A 97 -5.05 13.29 -22.09
C LEU A 97 -5.26 13.45 -20.58
N ALA A 98 -6.51 13.42 -20.08
CA ALA A 98 -6.81 13.43 -18.65
C ALA A 98 -6.25 12.19 -17.95
N GLU A 99 -6.24 11.04 -18.62
CA GLU A 99 -5.62 9.81 -18.13
C GLU A 99 -4.09 9.89 -18.08
N LEU A 100 -3.46 10.42 -19.13
CA LEU A 100 -2.02 10.71 -19.14
C LEU A 100 -1.64 11.64 -18.00
N LEU A 101 -2.37 12.75 -17.84
CA LEU A 101 -2.19 13.69 -16.74
C LEU A 101 -2.32 12.98 -15.39
N PHE A 102 -3.38 12.21 -15.17
CA PHE A 102 -3.58 11.50 -13.93
C PHE A 102 -2.45 10.54 -13.60
N ALA A 103 -1.98 9.75 -14.57
CA ALA A 103 -0.86 8.84 -14.39
C ALA A 103 0.43 9.60 -14.00
N ARG A 104 0.71 10.72 -14.67
CA ARG A 104 1.87 11.58 -14.41
C ARG A 104 1.78 12.25 -13.04
N PHE A 105 0.66 12.89 -12.72
CA PHE A 105 0.42 13.50 -11.42
C PHE A 105 0.52 12.49 -10.28
N LYS A 106 -0.10 11.30 -10.43
CA LYS A 106 -0.05 10.26 -9.40
C LYS A 106 1.39 9.84 -9.09
N SER A 107 2.20 9.60 -10.12
CA SER A 107 3.59 9.20 -9.95
C SER A 107 4.44 10.30 -9.29
N VAL A 108 4.35 11.54 -9.80
CA VAL A 108 5.17 12.66 -9.34
C VAL A 108 4.76 13.14 -7.95
N PHE A 109 3.45 13.29 -7.69
CA PHE A 109 2.98 13.76 -6.39
C PHE A 109 3.17 12.71 -5.29
N TYR A 110 3.12 11.41 -5.60
CA TYR A 110 3.52 10.39 -4.62
C TYR A 110 4.95 10.64 -4.09
N LYS A 111 5.90 10.87 -5.01
CA LYS A 111 7.29 11.18 -4.67
C LYS A 111 7.41 12.51 -3.90
N ARG A 112 6.67 13.55 -4.32
CA ARG A 112 6.62 14.85 -3.60
C ARG A 112 6.08 14.72 -2.17
N VAL A 113 5.06 13.89 -1.97
CA VAL A 113 4.51 13.61 -0.62
C VAL A 113 5.58 12.97 0.26
N LEU A 114 6.28 11.94 -0.23
CA LEU A 114 7.38 11.31 0.52
C LEU A 114 8.52 12.30 0.79
N TYR A 115 8.86 13.12 -0.20
CA TYR A 115 9.90 14.15 -0.09
C TYR A 115 9.59 15.18 1.02
N PHE A 116 8.39 15.75 1.02
CA PHE A 116 7.96 16.69 2.07
C PHE A 116 7.75 16.01 3.41
N LYS A 117 7.33 14.73 3.43
CA LYS A 117 7.23 13.94 4.67
C LYS A 117 8.58 13.82 5.35
N THR A 118 9.62 13.43 4.61
CA THR A 118 10.99 13.33 5.14
C THR A 118 11.49 14.65 5.70
N GLN A 119 11.25 15.76 4.99
CA GLN A 119 11.61 17.10 5.48
C GLN A 119 10.85 17.47 6.76
N THR A 120 9.57 17.15 6.83
CA THR A 120 8.74 17.40 8.02
C THR A 120 9.30 16.66 9.23
N MET A 121 9.61 15.38 9.08
CA MET A 121 10.19 14.57 10.17
C MET A 121 11.56 15.12 10.62
N SER A 122 12.39 15.52 9.67
CA SER A 122 13.68 16.16 9.95
C SER A 122 13.50 17.50 10.68
N ALA A 123 12.55 18.33 10.24
CA ALA A 123 12.22 19.61 10.87
C ALA A 123 11.70 19.43 12.29
N GLU A 124 10.87 18.41 12.55
CA GLU A 124 10.41 18.07 13.91
C GLU A 124 11.57 17.68 14.82
N SER A 125 12.55 16.94 14.30
CA SER A 125 13.78 16.57 15.02
C SER A 125 14.62 17.81 15.37
N ARG A 126 14.75 18.77 14.44
CA ARG A 126 15.44 20.05 14.65
C ARG A 126 14.70 20.95 15.65
N PHE A 127 13.38 21.03 15.56
CA PHE A 127 12.52 21.79 16.48
C PHE A 127 12.65 21.28 17.92
N LYS A 128 12.61 19.95 18.12
CA LYS A 128 12.81 19.34 19.46
C LYS A 128 14.18 19.67 20.08
N ARG A 129 15.15 20.10 19.30
CA ARG A 129 16.50 20.50 19.74
C ARG A 129 16.68 22.01 19.83
N GLY A 130 15.62 22.79 19.58
CA GLY A 130 15.68 24.26 19.59
C GLY A 130 16.43 24.87 18.39
N ILE A 131 16.64 24.13 17.30
CA ILE A 131 17.29 24.65 16.09
C ILE A 131 16.29 25.39 15.21
N PHE A 132 15.06 24.89 15.11
CA PHE A 132 13.97 25.50 14.33
C PHE A 132 13.00 26.24 15.24
N SER A 133 12.47 27.35 14.75
CA SER A 133 11.32 28.04 15.32
C SER A 133 10.02 27.30 15.03
N ARG A 134 8.95 27.69 15.73
CA ARG A 134 7.62 27.13 15.49
C ARG A 134 7.10 27.47 14.10
N TRP A 135 7.35 28.69 13.64
CA TRP A 135 6.93 29.17 12.33
C TRP A 135 7.55 28.35 11.19
N GLU A 136 8.87 28.06 11.25
CA GLU A 136 9.53 27.22 10.23
C GLU A 136 8.95 25.80 10.16
N LEU A 137 8.68 25.19 11.33
CA LEU A 137 8.07 23.86 11.39
C LEU A 137 6.66 23.86 10.78
N ASP A 138 5.83 24.84 11.12
CA ASP A 138 4.46 24.93 10.63
C ASP A 138 4.43 25.23 9.11
N ALA A 139 5.36 26.04 8.60
CA ALA A 139 5.51 26.27 7.16
C ALA A 139 5.85 24.98 6.37
N ILE A 140 6.77 24.16 6.89
CA ILE A 140 7.14 22.88 6.26
C ILE A 140 5.97 21.89 6.32
N ARG A 141 5.26 21.81 7.46
CA ARG A 141 4.06 20.97 7.61
C ARG A 141 2.96 21.38 6.65
N ALA A 142 2.72 22.68 6.47
CA ALA A 142 1.70 23.16 5.54
C ALA A 142 1.95 22.65 4.12
N ARG A 143 3.20 22.73 3.64
CA ARG A 143 3.60 22.20 2.31
C ARG A 143 3.37 20.69 2.19
N TYR A 144 3.71 19.94 3.23
CA TYR A 144 3.44 18.49 3.26
C TYR A 144 1.94 18.19 3.18
N HIS A 145 1.12 18.85 4.00
CA HIS A 145 -0.32 18.64 4.05
C HIS A 145 -1.00 19.03 2.74
N GLU A 146 -0.63 20.17 2.15
CA GLU A 146 -1.13 20.59 0.83
C GLU A 146 -0.81 19.55 -0.23
N CYS A 147 0.45 19.12 -0.34
CA CYS A 147 0.87 18.11 -1.30
C CYS A 147 0.15 16.76 -1.09
N ARG A 148 -0.04 16.36 0.17
CA ARG A 148 -0.75 15.12 0.52
C ARG A 148 -2.21 15.20 0.13
N ASN A 149 -2.88 16.33 0.40
CA ASN A 149 -4.28 16.53 0.06
C ASN A 149 -4.50 16.48 -1.45
N ILE A 150 -3.61 17.11 -2.24
CA ILE A 150 -3.65 17.04 -3.71
C ILE A 150 -3.49 15.59 -4.20
N TYR A 151 -2.56 14.84 -3.63
CA TYR A 151 -2.33 13.45 -4.01
C TYR A 151 -3.50 12.52 -3.62
N SER A 152 -4.00 12.64 -2.39
CA SER A 152 -5.06 11.75 -1.87
C SER A 152 -6.40 11.96 -2.57
N SER A 153 -6.71 13.20 -2.97
CA SER A 153 -7.94 13.57 -3.69
C SER A 153 -7.82 13.54 -5.22
N LEU A 154 -6.64 13.17 -5.75
CA LEU A 154 -6.36 13.18 -7.19
C LEU A 154 -7.41 12.37 -7.95
N ASN A 155 -8.06 13.01 -8.92
CA ASN A 155 -8.99 12.37 -9.85
C ASN A 155 -8.87 13.00 -11.25
N ARG A 156 -9.28 12.25 -12.28
CA ARG A 156 -9.10 12.67 -13.68
C ARG A 156 -9.93 13.90 -14.04
N SER A 157 -11.16 13.98 -13.53
CA SER A 157 -12.11 15.04 -13.85
C SER A 157 -11.61 16.41 -13.37
N ASP A 158 -11.13 16.48 -12.13
CA ASP A 158 -10.61 17.72 -11.55
C ASP A 158 -9.32 18.16 -12.24
N LEU A 159 -8.44 17.21 -12.58
CA LEU A 159 -7.24 17.51 -13.37
C LEU A 159 -7.60 18.04 -14.75
N ALA A 160 -8.58 17.43 -15.42
CA ALA A 160 -9.05 17.89 -16.72
C ALA A 160 -9.63 19.30 -16.63
N ALA A 161 -10.47 19.58 -15.63
CA ALA A 161 -11.07 20.88 -15.41
C ALA A 161 -10.02 21.97 -15.09
N LYS A 162 -8.98 21.61 -14.33
CA LYS A 162 -7.94 22.56 -13.89
C LYS A 162 -6.87 22.85 -14.92
N TYR A 163 -6.46 21.84 -15.70
CA TYR A 163 -5.24 21.92 -16.53
C TYR A 163 -5.48 21.79 -18.03
N LEU A 164 -6.67 21.36 -18.47
CA LEU A 164 -6.99 21.28 -19.89
C LEU A 164 -7.87 22.47 -20.26
N ALA A 165 -7.46 23.24 -21.27
CA ALA A 165 -8.25 24.38 -21.74
C ALA A 165 -9.70 23.97 -22.06
N PRO A 166 -10.70 24.80 -21.75
CA PRO A 166 -12.11 24.45 -21.95
C PRO A 166 -12.39 24.14 -23.42
N ARG A 167 -13.41 23.31 -23.68
CA ARG A 167 -13.79 22.94 -25.06
C ARG A 167 -14.02 24.19 -25.93
N SER A 168 -14.57 25.26 -25.37
CA SER A 168 -14.78 26.52 -26.09
C SER A 168 -13.51 27.23 -26.56
N ALA A 169 -12.32 26.92 -26.04
CA ALA A 169 -11.09 27.64 -26.33
C ALA A 169 -10.16 26.94 -27.35
N VAL A 170 -10.23 25.61 -27.48
CA VAL A 170 -9.25 24.82 -28.29
C VAL A 170 -9.92 23.66 -29.05
N ASP A 171 -11.25 23.66 -29.20
CA ASP A 171 -11.93 22.64 -30.02
C ASP A 171 -11.79 22.94 -31.52
N TYR A 172 -11.97 21.91 -32.35
CA TYR A 172 -11.80 22.00 -33.80
C TYR A 172 -13.12 22.29 -34.51
N ASP A 173 -13.06 23.03 -35.62
CA ASP A 173 -14.23 23.21 -36.49
C ASP A 173 -14.53 21.92 -37.27
N SER A 174 -15.82 21.61 -37.37
CA SER A 174 -16.31 20.49 -38.16
C SER A 174 -16.02 20.73 -39.64
N SER A 175 -15.69 19.69 -40.40
CA SER A 175 -15.65 19.71 -41.86
C SER A 175 -17.04 19.89 -42.49
N PHE A 176 -18.09 19.76 -41.69
CA PHE A 176 -19.48 19.95 -42.08
C PHE A 176 -20.01 21.17 -41.35
N ASP A 177 -20.32 22.22 -42.12
CA ASP A 177 -20.81 23.49 -41.59
C ASP A 177 -22.32 23.42 -41.29
N GLU A 178 -23.06 22.66 -42.11
CA GLU A 178 -24.51 22.52 -42.02
C GLU A 178 -24.97 21.06 -41.96
N GLU A 179 -26.08 20.85 -41.26
CA GLU A 179 -26.71 19.52 -41.10
C GLU A 179 -27.21 18.95 -42.43
N ALA A 180 -27.73 19.81 -43.30
CA ALA A 180 -28.24 19.41 -44.62
C ALA A 180 -27.17 18.67 -45.43
N GLN A 181 -25.91 19.12 -45.39
CA GLN A 181 -24.78 18.46 -46.05
C GLN A 181 -24.68 16.99 -45.60
N VAL A 182 -24.75 16.75 -44.28
CA VAL A 182 -24.65 15.40 -43.72
C VAL A 182 -25.92 14.58 -44.00
N PHE A 183 -27.09 15.17 -43.82
CA PHE A 183 -28.35 14.45 -43.98
C PHE A 183 -28.63 14.07 -45.43
N ASP A 184 -28.32 14.94 -46.40
CA ASP A 184 -28.48 14.63 -47.81
C ASP A 184 -27.55 13.49 -48.24
N MET A 185 -26.32 13.44 -47.73
CA MET A 185 -25.40 12.32 -47.94
C MET A 185 -25.93 11.00 -47.36
N LEU A 186 -26.60 11.05 -46.21
CA LEU A 186 -27.11 9.84 -45.53
C LEU A 186 -28.54 9.46 -45.94
N LYS A 187 -29.23 10.34 -46.68
CA LYS A 187 -30.62 10.16 -47.08
C LYS A 187 -30.77 8.90 -47.94
N GLY A 188 -31.82 8.14 -47.68
CA GLY A 188 -32.12 6.90 -48.42
C GLY A 188 -31.28 5.69 -48.02
N LEU A 189 -30.22 5.86 -47.23
CA LEU A 189 -29.49 4.72 -46.66
C LEU A 189 -30.32 4.07 -45.54
N PRO A 190 -30.41 2.73 -45.49
CA PRO A 190 -31.02 2.05 -44.37
C PRO A 190 -30.17 2.29 -43.11
N GLY A 191 -30.79 2.50 -41.96
CA GLY A 191 -30.07 2.77 -40.72
C GLY A 191 -30.81 3.75 -39.81
N LYS A 192 -30.07 4.33 -38.87
CA LYS A 192 -30.59 5.30 -37.90
C LYS A 192 -29.69 6.52 -37.85
N ILE A 193 -30.29 7.69 -37.72
CA ILE A 193 -29.59 8.93 -37.41
C ILE A 193 -29.97 9.30 -35.98
N VAL A 194 -28.98 9.27 -35.10
CA VAL A 194 -29.13 9.52 -33.67
C VAL A 194 -28.59 10.92 -33.37
N LEU A 195 -29.42 11.79 -32.80
CA LEU A 195 -28.97 13.03 -32.17
C LEU A 195 -28.49 12.70 -30.75
N ILE A 196 -27.18 12.86 -30.51
CA ILE A 196 -26.47 12.55 -29.26
C ILE A 196 -26.23 13.84 -28.49
N ASN A 197 -26.24 13.78 -27.15
CA ASN A 197 -26.03 14.94 -26.28
C ASN A 197 -26.81 16.22 -26.70
N PRO A 198 -28.12 16.14 -27.05
CA PRO A 198 -28.89 17.29 -27.55
C PRO A 198 -28.93 18.47 -26.57
N LEU A 199 -28.88 18.17 -25.27
CA LEU A 199 -28.92 19.16 -24.20
C LEU A 199 -27.66 20.03 -24.11
N GLU A 200 -26.56 19.70 -24.81
CA GLU A 200 -25.41 20.60 -24.96
C GLU A 200 -25.79 21.95 -25.58
N LEU A 201 -26.86 21.99 -26.40
CA LEU A 201 -27.41 23.21 -27.00
C LEU A 201 -28.29 24.03 -26.03
N GLY A 202 -28.67 23.43 -24.89
CA GLY A 202 -29.78 23.89 -24.06
C GLY A 202 -31.14 23.41 -24.58
N VAL A 203 -32.11 23.26 -23.66
CA VAL A 203 -33.42 22.61 -23.92
C VAL A 203 -34.17 23.22 -25.11
N LYS A 204 -34.24 24.56 -25.21
CA LYS A 204 -34.98 25.24 -26.28
C LYS A 204 -34.40 24.96 -27.67
N LYS A 205 -33.08 25.14 -27.82
CA LYS A 205 -32.37 24.88 -29.07
C LYS A 205 -32.39 23.39 -29.45
N ALA A 206 -32.32 22.50 -28.46
CA ALA A 206 -32.44 21.06 -28.65
C ALA A 206 -33.82 20.68 -29.23
N ILE A 207 -34.90 21.21 -28.68
CA ILE A 207 -36.27 20.99 -29.17
C ILE A 207 -36.42 21.50 -30.60
N LYS A 208 -35.97 22.73 -30.87
CA LYS A 208 -35.96 23.32 -32.21
C LYS A 208 -35.20 22.44 -33.20
N CYS A 209 -34.01 21.98 -32.84
CA CYS A 209 -33.18 21.11 -33.67
C CYS A 209 -33.89 19.80 -34.07
N VAL A 210 -34.63 19.18 -33.15
CA VAL A 210 -35.41 17.96 -33.45
C VAL A 210 -36.57 18.26 -34.41
N ILE A 211 -37.32 19.34 -34.17
CA ILE A 211 -38.47 19.73 -35.02
C ILE A 211 -38.02 20.14 -36.43
N ASP A 212 -36.95 20.91 -36.53
CA ASP A 212 -36.43 21.39 -37.81
C ASP A 212 -35.88 20.24 -38.66
N ASN A 213 -35.40 19.16 -38.03
CA ASN A 213 -34.77 18.01 -38.70
C ASN A 213 -35.56 16.70 -38.57
N ILE A 214 -36.88 16.79 -38.35
CA ILE A 214 -37.74 15.62 -38.10
C ILE A 214 -37.72 14.57 -39.22
N ASP A 215 -37.43 15.00 -40.45
CA ASP A 215 -37.39 14.14 -41.63
C ASP A 215 -36.19 13.19 -41.63
N TYR A 216 -35.15 13.51 -40.87
CA TYR A 216 -33.86 12.81 -40.87
C TYR A 216 -33.60 12.08 -39.56
N ILE A 217 -33.89 12.71 -38.43
CA ILE A 217 -33.60 12.14 -37.11
C ILE A 217 -34.54 10.96 -36.86
N THR A 218 -33.99 9.79 -36.55
CA THR A 218 -34.78 8.60 -36.16
C THR A 218 -34.75 8.36 -34.66
N ASN A 219 -33.67 8.80 -34.02
CA ASN A 219 -33.41 8.57 -32.61
C ASN A 219 -32.86 9.81 -31.95
N VAL A 220 -33.19 10.00 -30.68
CA VAL A 220 -32.67 11.11 -29.88
C VAL A 220 -32.24 10.58 -28.53
N GLU A 221 -31.08 11.00 -28.05
CA GLU A 221 -30.67 10.70 -26.68
C GLU A 221 -31.39 11.62 -25.70
N THR A 222 -32.30 11.07 -24.89
CA THR A 222 -33.03 11.85 -23.88
C THR A 222 -32.25 11.98 -22.58
N MET A 223 -31.24 11.13 -22.36
CA MET A 223 -30.35 11.21 -21.21
C MET A 223 -28.97 10.62 -21.51
N ASN A 224 -27.93 11.41 -21.30
CA ASN A 224 -26.56 10.93 -21.23
C ASN A 224 -26.05 11.09 -19.80
N LEU A 225 -25.59 10.01 -19.15
CA LEU A 225 -25.19 10.10 -17.73
C LEU A 225 -24.05 11.08 -17.50
N ARG A 226 -23.12 11.20 -18.45
CA ARG A 226 -21.96 12.06 -18.30
C ARG A 226 -22.33 13.52 -18.54
N ASP A 227 -23.08 13.80 -19.60
CA ASP A 227 -23.58 15.15 -19.88
C ASP A 227 -24.51 15.65 -18.76
N CYS A 228 -25.44 14.81 -18.30
CA CYS A 228 -26.40 15.17 -17.25
C CYS A 228 -25.76 15.34 -15.86
N SER A 229 -24.56 14.80 -15.62
CA SER A 229 -23.90 14.87 -14.31
C SER A 229 -23.62 16.31 -13.82
N ALA A 230 -23.47 17.25 -14.75
CA ALA A 230 -23.19 18.66 -14.46
C ALA A 230 -24.36 19.60 -14.81
N ARG A 231 -25.52 19.07 -15.22
CA ARG A 231 -26.69 19.85 -15.67
C ARG A 231 -27.80 19.88 -14.63
N ASN A 232 -28.75 20.79 -14.83
CA ASN A 232 -30.02 20.76 -14.11
C ASN A 232 -30.80 19.48 -14.51
N PRO A 233 -31.13 18.58 -13.57
CA PRO A 233 -31.88 17.37 -13.88
C PRO A 233 -33.23 17.62 -14.57
N ASN A 234 -33.84 18.79 -14.31
CA ASN A 234 -35.12 19.17 -14.93
C ASN A 234 -35.02 19.28 -16.45
N ASP A 235 -33.87 19.67 -17.00
CA ASP A 235 -33.68 19.82 -18.45
C ASP A 235 -33.90 18.50 -19.19
N ALA A 236 -33.40 17.39 -18.63
CA ALA A 236 -33.61 16.06 -19.18
C ALA A 236 -35.07 15.60 -19.07
N ILE A 237 -35.76 15.96 -17.99
CA ILE A 237 -37.19 15.65 -17.82
C ILE A 237 -38.05 16.43 -18.82
N VAL A 238 -37.81 17.72 -18.98
CA VAL A 238 -38.53 18.58 -19.95
C VAL A 238 -38.28 18.10 -21.37
N PHE A 239 -37.04 17.79 -21.72
CA PHE A 239 -36.72 17.29 -23.05
C PHE A 239 -37.31 15.89 -23.32
N ASN A 240 -37.34 15.01 -22.32
CA ASN A 240 -38.03 13.72 -22.43
C ASN A 240 -39.54 13.90 -22.60
N LYS A 241 -40.16 14.85 -21.89
CA LYS A 241 -41.57 15.20 -22.02
C LYS A 241 -41.90 15.74 -23.42
N PHE A 242 -41.01 16.55 -23.99
CA PHE A 242 -41.11 16.98 -25.38
C PHE A 242 -41.16 15.78 -26.35
N VAL A 243 -40.22 14.85 -26.26
CA VAL A 243 -40.18 13.66 -27.14
C VAL A 243 -41.45 12.82 -26.97
N TYR A 244 -41.94 12.68 -25.73
CA TYR A 244 -43.21 12.01 -25.46
C TYR A 244 -44.39 12.72 -26.14
N ASN A 245 -44.54 14.04 -25.96
CA ASN A 245 -45.63 14.81 -26.56
C ASN A 245 -45.59 14.76 -28.09
N LEU A 246 -44.40 14.90 -28.67
CA LEU A 246 -44.17 14.85 -30.12
C LEU A 246 -44.66 13.53 -30.73
N ASN A 247 -44.43 12.41 -30.04
CA ASN A 247 -44.77 11.08 -30.55
C ASN A 247 -46.21 10.64 -30.23
N ASN A 248 -46.83 11.14 -29.15
CA ASN A 248 -48.03 10.53 -28.56
C ASN A 248 -49.22 11.47 -28.38
N ARG A 249 -49.01 12.80 -28.34
CA ARG A 249 -50.05 13.77 -27.97
C ARG A 249 -50.57 14.53 -29.18
N SER A 250 -51.71 15.18 -28.98
CA SER A 250 -52.33 16.02 -30.01
C SER A 250 -51.52 17.31 -30.25
N LEU A 251 -51.74 17.94 -31.41
CA LEU A 251 -51.06 19.20 -31.76
C LEU A 251 -51.32 20.31 -30.73
N SER A 252 -52.53 20.41 -30.19
CA SER A 252 -52.89 21.42 -29.19
C SER A 252 -52.12 21.23 -27.89
N GLU A 253 -51.98 19.98 -27.41
CA GLU A 253 -51.19 19.67 -26.22
C GLU A 253 -49.69 19.97 -26.44
N MET A 254 -49.18 19.69 -27.64
CA MET A 254 -47.80 20.02 -27.98
C MET A 254 -47.56 21.53 -28.06
N GLN A 255 -48.51 22.30 -28.59
CA GLN A 255 -48.47 23.77 -28.60
C GLN A 255 -48.50 24.34 -27.19
N ASN A 256 -49.41 23.86 -26.33
CA ASN A 256 -49.50 24.25 -24.93
C ASN A 256 -48.18 23.99 -24.18
N PHE A 257 -47.53 22.83 -24.43
CA PHE A 257 -46.23 22.52 -23.85
C PHE A 257 -45.14 23.51 -24.28
N LEU A 258 -45.07 23.86 -25.58
CA LEU A 258 -44.09 24.83 -26.07
C LEU A 258 -44.31 26.22 -25.46
N GLU A 259 -45.55 26.66 -25.33
CA GLU A 259 -45.91 27.93 -24.70
C GLU A 259 -45.54 27.95 -23.22
N GLN A 260 -45.89 26.90 -22.46
CA GLN A 260 -45.56 26.77 -21.03
C GLN A 260 -44.04 26.85 -20.76
N HIS A 261 -43.22 26.33 -21.68
CA HIS A 261 -41.77 26.36 -21.58
C HIS A 261 -41.12 27.57 -22.29
N ASN A 262 -41.91 28.55 -22.73
CA ASN A 262 -41.46 29.76 -23.43
C ASN A 262 -40.62 29.45 -24.69
N ILE A 263 -41.08 28.52 -25.52
CA ILE A 263 -40.45 28.10 -26.79
C ILE A 263 -41.32 28.61 -27.95
N THR A 264 -41.11 29.86 -28.35
CA THR A 264 -41.93 30.54 -29.37
C THR A 264 -41.23 30.70 -30.73
N GLU A 265 -39.94 30.37 -30.81
CA GLU A 265 -39.08 30.60 -31.99
C GLU A 265 -39.32 29.60 -33.15
N ILE A 266 -40.17 28.60 -32.95
CA ILE A 266 -40.38 27.51 -33.91
C ILE A 266 -41.65 27.79 -34.71
N ASN A 267 -41.55 27.70 -36.05
CA ASN A 267 -42.69 27.95 -36.93
C ASN A 267 -43.86 26.97 -36.62
N PRO A 268 -45.07 27.45 -36.27
CA PRO A 268 -46.21 26.59 -35.93
C PRO A 268 -46.57 25.57 -37.01
N LYS A 269 -46.39 25.91 -38.29
CA LYS A 269 -46.61 24.98 -39.41
C LYS A 269 -45.59 23.83 -39.39
N ARG A 270 -44.34 24.11 -38.99
CA ARG A 270 -43.30 23.09 -38.86
C ARG A 270 -43.55 22.19 -37.66
N VAL A 271 -44.04 22.74 -36.54
CA VAL A 271 -44.48 21.94 -35.38
C VAL A 271 -45.61 20.97 -35.78
N ALA A 272 -46.65 21.48 -36.45
CA ALA A 272 -47.76 20.65 -36.92
C ALA A 272 -47.30 19.52 -37.86
N TYR A 273 -46.39 19.84 -38.77
CA TYR A 273 -45.78 18.86 -39.65
C TYR A 273 -44.96 17.81 -38.87
N ALA A 274 -44.11 18.25 -37.93
CA ALA A 274 -43.30 17.35 -37.13
C ALA A 274 -44.14 16.41 -36.25
N CYS A 275 -45.23 16.89 -35.64
CA CYS A 275 -46.19 16.05 -34.92
C CYS A 275 -46.80 14.98 -35.84
N LYS A 276 -47.20 15.35 -37.07
CA LYS A 276 -47.73 14.39 -38.04
C LYS A 276 -46.71 13.31 -38.39
N VAL A 277 -45.48 13.72 -38.73
CA VAL A 277 -44.39 12.80 -39.09
C VAL A 277 -44.05 11.87 -37.93
N ALA A 278 -43.91 12.41 -36.71
CA ALA A 278 -43.60 11.63 -35.52
C ALA A 278 -44.72 10.67 -35.11
N PHE A 279 -45.98 11.01 -35.36
CA PHE A 279 -47.11 10.12 -35.10
C PHE A 279 -47.06 8.87 -36.00
N GLU A 280 -46.80 9.08 -37.30
CA GLU A 280 -46.61 8.01 -38.29
C GLU A 280 -45.32 7.20 -38.01
N LYS A 281 -44.21 7.90 -37.78
CA LYS A 281 -42.88 7.33 -37.54
C LYS A 281 -42.24 7.96 -36.28
N PRO A 282 -42.44 7.37 -35.10
CA PRO A 282 -41.99 7.92 -33.82
C PRO A 282 -40.48 8.07 -33.71
N ILE A 283 -40.06 9.15 -33.06
CA ILE A 283 -38.67 9.35 -32.64
C ILE A 283 -38.37 8.41 -31.47
N VAL A 284 -37.38 7.55 -31.64
CA VAL A 284 -37.02 6.57 -30.62
C VAL A 284 -36.02 7.17 -29.62
N PRO A 285 -36.38 7.33 -28.34
CA PRO A 285 -35.48 7.84 -27.33
C PRO A 285 -34.45 6.79 -26.93
N ASN A 286 -33.22 7.24 -26.73
CA ASN A 286 -32.07 6.45 -26.29
C ASN A 286 -31.46 7.04 -25.03
N CYS A 287 -30.62 6.26 -24.35
CA CYS A 287 -29.73 6.75 -23.31
C CYS A 287 -28.28 6.33 -23.60
N GLY A 288 -27.35 7.12 -23.09
CA GLY A 288 -25.92 6.88 -23.19
C GLY A 288 -25.21 7.19 -21.88
N SER A 289 -23.97 6.75 -21.78
CA SER A 289 -23.12 7.00 -20.63
C SER A 289 -21.84 7.78 -20.96
N ASP A 290 -21.53 7.96 -22.25
CA ASP A 290 -20.25 8.50 -22.77
C ASP A 290 -19.01 7.93 -22.07
N SER A 291 -19.15 6.70 -21.57
CA SER A 291 -18.16 6.03 -20.76
C SER A 291 -17.59 4.89 -21.58
N THR A 292 -16.28 4.92 -21.84
CA THR A 292 -15.58 3.87 -22.57
C THR A 292 -15.16 2.76 -21.59
N GLY A 293 -15.70 1.54 -21.76
CA GLY A 293 -15.25 0.37 -21.02
C GLY A 293 -13.74 0.16 -21.24
N ARG A 294 -12.95 0.20 -20.18
CA ARG A 294 -11.47 0.24 -20.27
C ARG A 294 -10.79 -1.12 -20.17
N ASN A 295 -11.55 -2.16 -19.86
CA ASN A 295 -11.08 -3.52 -19.77
C ASN A 295 -12.09 -4.43 -20.47
N SER A 296 -11.64 -5.17 -21.48
CA SER A 296 -12.48 -6.13 -22.22
C SER A 296 -12.97 -7.30 -21.36
N LEU A 297 -12.33 -7.55 -20.22
CA LEU A 297 -12.69 -8.58 -19.25
C LEU A 297 -13.75 -8.13 -18.24
N ILE A 298 -14.02 -6.83 -18.16
CA ILE A 298 -15.09 -6.29 -17.31
C ILE A 298 -16.26 -6.02 -18.24
N PRO A 299 -17.42 -6.69 -18.07
CA PRO A 299 -18.60 -6.37 -18.87
C PRO A 299 -18.83 -4.86 -18.79
N GLY A 300 -18.82 -4.20 -19.96
CA GLY A 300 -18.79 -2.75 -20.06
C GLY A 300 -19.97 -2.06 -19.37
N MET A 301 -19.88 -0.73 -19.26
CA MET A 301 -20.87 0.19 -18.68
C MET A 301 -22.17 0.28 -19.50
N GLY A 302 -22.76 -0.88 -19.79
CA GLY A 302 -24.03 -1.00 -20.47
C GLY A 302 -25.19 -0.73 -19.54
N PHE A 303 -26.38 -0.72 -20.13
CA PHE A 303 -27.62 -0.55 -19.43
C PHE A 303 -28.33 -1.89 -19.34
N ILE A 304 -28.95 -2.16 -18.19
CA ILE A 304 -29.77 -3.35 -17.97
C ILE A 304 -31.15 -2.92 -17.48
N ARG A 305 -32.18 -3.69 -17.82
CA ARG A 305 -33.50 -3.53 -17.22
C ARG A 305 -33.48 -4.08 -15.80
N SER A 306 -34.06 -3.37 -14.84
CA SER A 306 -34.16 -3.81 -13.44
C SER A 306 -34.83 -5.19 -13.29
N SER A 307 -35.72 -5.54 -14.23
CA SER A 307 -36.41 -6.84 -14.34
C SER A 307 -35.48 -8.00 -14.72
N LYS A 308 -34.34 -7.72 -15.35
CA LYS A 308 -33.35 -8.72 -15.80
C LYS A 308 -32.26 -9.01 -14.77
N ILE A 309 -32.28 -8.31 -13.63
CA ILE A 309 -31.36 -8.55 -12.52
C ILE A 309 -31.95 -9.62 -11.59
N SER A 310 -31.17 -10.65 -11.30
CA SER A 310 -31.59 -11.73 -10.39
C SER A 310 -31.96 -11.20 -9.01
N ASN A 311 -33.08 -11.68 -8.44
CA ASN A 311 -33.59 -11.27 -7.14
C ASN A 311 -32.56 -11.46 -6.00
N ALA A 312 -31.67 -12.45 -6.11
CA ALA A 312 -30.64 -12.72 -5.10
C ALA A 312 -29.64 -11.57 -4.93
N ILE A 313 -29.34 -10.82 -6.00
CA ILE A 313 -28.36 -9.71 -5.99
C ILE A 313 -29.00 -8.34 -6.20
N LYS A 314 -30.30 -8.29 -6.52
CA LYS A 314 -31.00 -7.06 -6.95
C LYS A 314 -30.84 -5.92 -5.95
N LYS A 315 -31.03 -6.17 -4.66
CA LYS A 315 -30.88 -5.14 -3.61
C LYS A 315 -29.47 -4.54 -3.59
N GLU A 316 -28.44 -5.37 -3.71
CA GLU A 316 -27.04 -4.93 -3.69
C GLU A 316 -26.68 -4.17 -4.98
N VAL A 317 -27.15 -4.64 -6.14
CA VAL A 317 -26.93 -3.95 -7.41
C VAL A 317 -27.64 -2.60 -7.41
N MET A 318 -28.91 -2.52 -7.01
CA MET A 318 -29.64 -1.23 -6.97
C MET A 318 -28.99 -0.22 -6.01
N ALA A 319 -28.36 -0.68 -4.93
CA ALA A 319 -27.70 0.21 -3.97
C ALA A 319 -26.37 0.80 -4.50
N LYS A 320 -25.73 0.16 -5.50
CA LYS A 320 -24.39 0.54 -5.99
C LYS A 320 -24.38 1.17 -7.37
N HIS A 321 -25.52 1.22 -8.06
CA HIS A 321 -25.61 1.55 -9.47
C HIS A 321 -26.61 2.68 -9.72
N VAL A 322 -26.38 3.48 -10.78
CA VAL A 322 -27.26 4.59 -11.14
C VAL A 322 -28.52 4.06 -11.83
N THR A 323 -29.69 4.41 -11.31
CA THR A 323 -30.98 4.13 -11.94
C THR A 323 -31.46 5.37 -12.69
N LEU A 324 -31.88 5.22 -13.94
CA LEU A 324 -32.43 6.32 -14.72
C LEU A 324 -33.81 6.73 -14.16
N PRO A 325 -34.19 8.02 -14.24
CA PRO A 325 -35.53 8.47 -13.85
C PRO A 325 -36.62 7.64 -14.54
N LYS A 326 -37.69 7.32 -13.80
CA LYS A 326 -38.81 6.52 -14.33
C LYS A 326 -39.38 7.07 -15.65
N PRO A 327 -39.69 8.38 -15.79
CA PRO A 327 -40.27 8.92 -17.02
C PRO A 327 -39.38 8.71 -18.26
N ILE A 328 -38.06 8.75 -18.06
CA ILE A 328 -37.06 8.52 -19.11
C ILE A 328 -36.95 7.03 -19.42
N SER A 329 -36.85 6.19 -18.39
CA SER A 329 -36.81 4.73 -18.52
C SER A 329 -38.03 4.20 -19.28
N SER A 330 -39.24 4.61 -18.89
CA SER A 330 -40.49 4.16 -19.51
C SER A 330 -40.55 4.54 -20.98
N LEU A 331 -40.17 5.77 -21.34
CA LEU A 331 -40.21 6.21 -22.73
C LEU A 331 -39.21 5.43 -23.60
N ILE A 332 -38.01 5.15 -23.09
CA ILE A 332 -36.99 4.33 -23.78
C ILE A 332 -37.46 2.89 -23.95
N LEU A 333 -37.96 2.26 -22.89
CA LEU A 333 -38.43 0.85 -22.92
C LEU A 333 -39.56 0.65 -23.94
N ASN A 334 -40.42 1.66 -24.10
CA ASN A 334 -41.53 1.68 -25.03
C ASN A 334 -41.19 2.28 -26.41
N LYS A 335 -39.90 2.53 -26.69
CA LYS A 335 -39.41 3.08 -27.98
C LYS A 335 -40.14 4.36 -28.41
N GLY A 336 -40.51 5.21 -27.46
CA GLY A 336 -41.16 6.49 -27.70
C GLY A 336 -42.68 6.44 -27.91
N LYS A 337 -43.31 5.25 -28.00
CA LYS A 337 -44.77 5.07 -28.09
C LYS A 337 -45.34 4.57 -26.77
N PHE A 338 -46.03 5.43 -26.02
CA PHE A 338 -46.54 5.11 -24.69
C PHE A 338 -47.90 5.76 -24.43
N THR A 339 -48.86 5.00 -23.92
CA THR A 339 -50.28 5.43 -23.82
C THR A 339 -50.61 6.21 -22.54
N LYS A 340 -49.88 5.96 -21.46
CA LYS A 340 -50.00 6.71 -20.19
C LYS A 340 -48.98 7.83 -20.14
N ASP A 341 -49.22 8.87 -19.34
CA ASP A 341 -48.20 9.88 -19.16
C ASP A 341 -47.01 9.29 -18.39
N PRO A 342 -45.76 9.42 -18.86
CA PRO A 342 -44.60 8.91 -18.13
C PRO A 342 -44.42 9.55 -16.73
N GLN A 343 -45.15 10.62 -16.43
CA GLN A 343 -45.17 11.30 -15.13
C GLN A 343 -46.31 10.85 -14.20
N ASP A 344 -47.25 10.01 -14.66
CA ASP A 344 -48.33 9.49 -13.82
C ASP A 344 -47.79 8.42 -12.85
N ASN A 345 -48.08 8.58 -11.55
CA ASN A 345 -47.56 7.77 -10.44
C ASN A 345 -48.31 6.42 -10.27
N ASP A 346 -48.49 5.64 -11.33
CA ASP A 346 -48.96 4.26 -11.14
C ASP A 346 -47.85 3.45 -10.47
N GLU A 347 -48.09 2.99 -9.24
CA GLU A 347 -47.14 2.24 -8.41
C GLU A 347 -46.72 0.87 -9.02
N ASP A 348 -47.33 0.45 -10.13
CA ASP A 348 -47.30 -0.92 -10.65
C ASP A 348 -46.22 -1.19 -11.73
N ASP A 349 -45.62 -0.15 -12.34
CA ASP A 349 -44.54 -0.33 -13.33
C ASP A 349 -43.14 -0.32 -12.68
N SER A 350 -42.76 -1.49 -12.15
CA SER A 350 -41.47 -1.74 -11.47
C SER A 350 -40.22 -1.77 -12.38
N GLU A 351 -40.38 -1.59 -13.69
CA GLU A 351 -39.28 -1.71 -14.67
C GLU A 351 -38.57 -0.37 -14.90
N THR A 352 -37.27 -0.33 -14.58
CA THR A 352 -36.41 0.85 -14.78
C THR A 352 -35.12 0.45 -15.49
N ILE A 353 -34.44 1.42 -16.09
CA ILE A 353 -33.13 1.19 -16.71
C ILE A 353 -32.04 1.52 -15.68
N VAL A 354 -31.10 0.59 -15.51
CA VAL A 354 -30.00 0.68 -14.55
C VAL A 354 -28.69 0.67 -15.30
N CYS A 355 -27.82 1.62 -14.98
CA CYS A 355 -26.47 1.69 -15.51
C CYS A 355 -25.56 0.75 -14.73
N LEU A 356 -24.84 -0.13 -15.43
CA LEU A 356 -23.88 -1.05 -14.81
C LEU A 356 -22.58 -0.37 -14.37
N GLY A 357 -22.46 0.95 -14.52
CA GLY A 357 -21.42 1.75 -13.85
C GLY A 357 -21.70 1.89 -12.35
N THR A 358 -20.68 1.72 -11.52
CA THR A 358 -20.81 1.78 -10.05
C THR A 358 -20.65 3.20 -9.50
N GLN A 359 -21.46 3.56 -8.51
CA GLN A 359 -21.27 4.74 -7.64
C GLN A 359 -20.39 4.36 -6.45
N GLN A 360 -19.13 3.98 -6.70
CA GLN A 360 -18.18 3.77 -5.60
C GLN A 360 -17.70 5.11 -5.06
N GLU A 361 -17.51 5.19 -3.74
CA GLU A 361 -16.79 6.31 -3.14
C GLU A 361 -15.42 6.47 -3.82
N PRO A 362 -14.95 7.71 -4.05
CA PRO A 362 -13.68 7.94 -4.69
C PRO A 362 -12.57 7.25 -3.90
N ILE A 363 -11.92 6.28 -4.54
CA ILE A 363 -10.79 5.56 -3.95
C ILE A 363 -9.68 6.58 -3.74
N THR A 364 -9.39 6.89 -2.48
CA THR A 364 -8.29 7.79 -2.12
C THR A 364 -6.95 7.15 -2.45
N ASN A 365 -6.04 7.94 -3.01
CA ASN A 365 -4.70 7.44 -3.29
C ASN A 365 -3.93 7.28 -1.97
N LYS A 366 -3.45 6.06 -1.73
CA LYS A 366 -2.68 5.71 -0.53
C LYS A 366 -1.23 6.14 -0.68
N VAL A 367 -0.65 6.64 0.41
CA VAL A 367 0.76 7.05 0.52
C VAL A 367 1.63 5.89 1.08
N GLY A 368 1.02 4.93 1.75
CA GLY A 368 1.68 3.77 2.36
C GLY A 368 1.85 3.86 3.87
N ASP A 369 1.41 4.96 4.49
CA ASP A 369 1.33 5.09 5.95
C ASP A 369 -0.06 4.73 6.51
N GLU A 370 -1.03 4.46 5.64
CA GLU A 370 -2.34 4.00 6.04
C GLU A 370 -2.27 2.55 6.56
N GLY A 371 -2.94 2.29 7.68
CA GLY A 371 -3.05 0.94 8.24
C GLY A 371 -3.70 0.00 7.23
N LYS A 372 -2.98 -1.07 6.83
CA LYS A 372 -3.56 -2.12 5.99
C LYS A 372 -4.55 -2.93 6.82
N VAL A 373 -5.84 -2.68 6.64
CA VAL A 373 -6.90 -3.55 7.17
C VAL A 373 -7.06 -4.72 6.19
N GLU A 374 -6.28 -5.77 6.42
CA GLU A 374 -6.44 -7.05 5.71
C GLU A 374 -7.13 -8.04 6.64
N ALA A 375 -8.13 -8.78 6.12
CA ALA A 375 -8.76 -9.87 6.86
C ALA A 375 -7.70 -10.94 7.20
N ILE A 376 -7.65 -11.35 8.46
CA ILE A 376 -6.57 -12.18 9.00
C ILE A 376 -6.98 -13.66 8.92
N SER A 377 -6.30 -14.48 8.11
CA SER A 377 -6.49 -15.94 8.10
C SER A 377 -6.04 -16.58 9.43
N PHE A 378 -6.45 -17.80 9.79
CA PHE A 378 -6.03 -18.41 11.07
C PHE A 378 -4.52 -18.59 11.17
N GLU A 379 -3.84 -19.02 10.11
CA GLU A 379 -2.37 -19.11 10.10
C GLU A 379 -1.73 -17.74 10.32
N ARG A 380 -2.29 -16.71 9.67
CA ARG A 380 -1.86 -15.33 9.81
C ARG A 380 -2.16 -14.79 11.20
N PHE A 381 -3.31 -15.14 11.77
CA PHE A 381 -3.74 -14.81 13.12
C PHE A 381 -2.79 -15.45 14.11
N TRP A 382 -2.52 -16.74 14.01
CA TRP A 382 -1.54 -17.40 14.86
C TRP A 382 -0.15 -16.81 14.66
N ARG A 383 0.25 -16.44 13.44
CA ARG A 383 1.53 -15.78 13.18
C ARG A 383 1.62 -14.40 13.85
N TYR A 384 0.56 -13.59 13.78
CA TYR A 384 0.50 -12.23 14.33
C TYR A 384 -0.11 -12.12 15.73
N LEU A 385 -0.56 -13.23 16.32
CA LEU A 385 -1.13 -13.26 17.66
C LEU A 385 -0.08 -12.69 18.61
N ASN A 386 -0.53 -11.77 19.48
CA ASN A 386 0.32 -11.05 20.40
C ASN A 386 1.29 -12.03 21.07
N SER A 387 2.60 -11.73 20.99
CA SER A 387 3.66 -12.58 21.54
C SER A 387 3.43 -12.87 23.03
N ASN A 388 2.85 -11.92 23.77
CA ASN A 388 2.54 -12.10 25.19
C ASN A 388 1.49 -13.19 25.41
N ILE A 389 0.49 -13.31 24.53
CA ILE A 389 -0.54 -14.35 24.63
C ILE A 389 0.06 -15.72 24.29
N LYS A 390 0.86 -15.81 23.22
CA LYS A 390 1.59 -17.05 22.88
C LYS A 390 2.49 -17.50 24.01
N ASN A 391 3.20 -16.55 24.61
CA ASN A 391 4.10 -16.76 25.73
C ASN A 391 3.36 -17.22 26.98
N LEU A 392 2.19 -16.63 27.26
CA LEU A 392 1.33 -17.06 28.35
C LEU A 392 0.86 -18.51 28.14
N LEU A 393 0.39 -18.86 26.94
CA LEU A 393 -0.04 -20.23 26.62
C LEU A 393 1.10 -21.26 26.80
N ARG A 394 2.32 -20.90 26.38
CA ARG A 394 3.53 -21.73 26.57
C ARG A 394 3.89 -21.89 28.06
N LEU A 395 3.81 -20.80 28.82
CA LEU A 395 4.06 -20.82 30.26
C LEU A 395 3.06 -21.74 30.95
N THR A 396 1.75 -21.53 30.74
CA THR A 396 0.70 -22.24 31.47
C THR A 396 0.69 -23.73 31.12
N SER A 397 0.85 -24.08 29.84
CA SER A 397 0.91 -25.50 29.41
C SER A 397 2.11 -26.23 29.99
N GLY A 398 3.32 -25.64 29.91
CA GLY A 398 4.50 -26.24 30.51
C GLY A 398 4.40 -26.34 32.04
N PHE A 399 3.91 -25.28 32.69
CA PHE A 399 3.78 -25.22 34.14
C PHE A 399 2.74 -26.23 34.65
N ALA A 400 1.63 -26.41 33.93
CA ALA A 400 0.62 -27.40 34.28
C ALA A 400 1.18 -28.83 34.31
N VAL A 401 2.02 -29.20 33.31
CA VAL A 401 2.67 -30.53 33.29
C VAL A 401 3.65 -30.69 34.46
N ALA A 402 4.47 -29.68 34.72
CA ALA A 402 5.42 -29.71 35.84
C ALA A 402 4.70 -29.79 37.20
N LEU A 403 3.66 -28.98 37.40
CA LEU A 403 2.86 -28.96 38.62
C LEU A 403 2.16 -30.30 38.84
N TYR A 404 1.53 -30.84 37.80
CA TYR A 404 0.86 -32.14 37.86
C TYR A 404 1.82 -33.24 38.31
N TRP A 405 3.02 -33.30 37.72
CA TRP A 405 4.02 -34.28 38.10
C TRP A 405 4.54 -34.07 39.53
N MET A 406 4.95 -32.85 39.86
CA MET A 406 5.51 -32.53 41.18
C MET A 406 4.49 -32.80 42.30
N ALA A 407 3.24 -32.38 42.11
CA ALA A 407 2.19 -32.59 43.11
C ALA A 407 1.85 -34.07 43.27
N LEU A 408 1.63 -34.81 42.18
CA LEU A 408 1.10 -36.18 42.27
C LEU A 408 2.17 -37.26 42.50
N TYR A 409 3.38 -37.09 41.97
CA TYR A 409 4.40 -38.14 41.96
C TYR A 409 5.62 -37.81 42.83
N GLN A 410 5.96 -36.53 43.00
CA GLN A 410 7.16 -36.14 43.76
C GLN A 410 6.85 -35.85 45.25
N PHE A 411 5.67 -35.30 45.54
CA PHE A 411 5.27 -34.86 46.88
C PHE A 411 3.92 -35.42 47.33
N GLU A 412 3.57 -36.64 46.91
CA GLU A 412 2.45 -37.41 47.49
C GLU A 412 1.09 -36.65 47.62
N ARG A 413 0.73 -35.88 46.60
CA ARG A 413 -0.48 -35.03 46.50
C ARG A 413 -0.46 -33.73 47.33
N GLU A 414 0.68 -33.34 47.88
CA GLU A 414 0.86 -32.03 48.50
C GLU A 414 1.00 -30.91 47.46
N LEU A 415 -0.14 -30.33 47.07
CA LEU A 415 -0.20 -29.32 46.00
C LEU A 415 0.64 -28.07 46.30
N ALA A 416 0.71 -27.63 47.56
CA ALA A 416 1.46 -26.42 47.94
C ALA A 416 2.96 -26.58 47.72
N ILE A 417 3.53 -27.72 48.12
CA ILE A 417 4.96 -28.02 47.93
C ILE A 417 5.26 -28.28 46.45
N GLY A 418 4.38 -29.02 45.76
CA GLY A 418 4.48 -29.23 44.32
C GLY A 418 4.48 -27.92 43.53
N PHE A 419 3.62 -26.97 43.91
CA PHE A 419 3.58 -25.62 43.32
C PHE A 419 4.85 -24.83 43.58
N LEU A 420 5.39 -24.86 44.81
CA LEU A 420 6.63 -24.18 45.15
C LEU A 420 7.80 -24.66 44.27
N PHE A 421 8.02 -25.98 44.18
CA PHE A 421 9.13 -26.51 43.40
C PHE A 421 8.93 -26.43 41.89
N ALA A 422 7.70 -26.52 41.38
CA ALA A 422 7.39 -26.20 39.99
C ALA A 422 7.69 -24.72 39.68
N SER A 423 7.39 -23.81 40.61
CA SER A 423 7.71 -22.38 40.47
C SER A 423 9.21 -22.14 40.48
N ILE A 424 9.95 -22.75 41.40
CA ILE A 424 11.43 -22.67 41.45
C ILE A 424 12.03 -23.16 40.13
N TRP A 425 11.56 -24.29 39.60
CA TRP A 425 12.03 -24.86 38.33
C TRP A 425 11.89 -23.88 37.16
N PHE A 426 10.74 -23.21 37.09
CA PHE A 426 10.45 -22.20 36.06
C PHE A 426 11.26 -20.92 36.29
N VAL A 427 11.42 -20.47 37.54
CA VAL A 427 12.24 -19.30 37.89
C VAL A 427 13.69 -19.50 37.49
N ILE A 428 14.27 -20.68 37.74
CA ILE A 428 15.64 -21.01 37.32
C ILE A 428 15.78 -20.86 35.80
N THR A 429 14.87 -21.48 35.04
CA THR A 429 14.93 -21.48 33.57
C THR A 429 14.68 -20.07 32.99
N PHE A 430 13.74 -19.33 33.56
CA PHE A 430 13.43 -17.96 33.15
C PHE A 430 14.62 -17.03 33.42
N SER A 431 15.14 -17.05 34.65
CA SER A 431 16.27 -16.22 35.08
C SER A 431 17.50 -16.48 34.21
N ARG A 432 17.79 -17.74 33.91
CA ARG A 432 18.87 -18.12 33.00
C ARG A 432 18.71 -17.49 31.61
N ASN A 433 17.53 -17.55 31.00
CA ASN A 433 17.31 -16.97 29.67
C ASN A 433 17.40 -15.44 29.68
N VAL A 434 16.83 -14.79 30.71
CA VAL A 434 16.91 -13.34 30.91
C VAL A 434 18.36 -12.90 31.07
N LEU A 435 19.13 -13.54 31.95
CA LEU A 435 20.52 -13.20 32.21
C LEU A 435 21.40 -13.38 30.96
N VAL A 436 21.23 -14.48 30.22
CA VAL A 436 21.96 -14.72 28.96
C VAL A 436 21.72 -13.60 27.96
N ASP A 437 20.48 -13.17 27.77
CA ASP A 437 20.14 -12.13 26.79
C ASP A 437 20.54 -10.71 27.27
N LEU A 438 20.44 -10.43 28.58
CA LEU A 438 20.92 -9.17 29.16
C LEU A 438 22.44 -9.04 29.05
N ILE A 439 23.18 -10.09 29.38
CA ILE A 439 24.65 -10.14 29.20
C ILE A 439 25.00 -10.04 27.71
N ALA A 440 24.28 -10.76 26.83
CA ALA A 440 24.51 -10.71 25.39
C ALA A 440 24.18 -9.35 24.75
N SER A 441 23.34 -8.52 25.38
CA SER A 441 22.93 -7.20 24.86
C SER A 441 23.73 -6.04 25.43
N ALA A 442 24.01 -6.03 26.74
CA ALA A 442 24.66 -4.93 27.44
C ALA A 442 26.00 -5.29 28.11
N GLY A 443 26.36 -6.58 28.19
CA GLY A 443 27.57 -7.02 28.88
C GLY A 443 27.48 -6.76 30.40
N THR A 444 28.59 -6.34 31.00
CA THR A 444 28.71 -6.05 32.44
C THR A 444 28.20 -4.66 32.85
N ASP A 445 27.69 -3.85 31.91
CA ASP A 445 27.12 -2.53 32.21
C ASP A 445 25.66 -2.67 32.66
N PHE A 446 25.48 -2.99 33.94
CA PHE A 446 24.17 -3.23 34.57
C PHE A 446 23.20 -2.05 34.42
N LYS A 447 23.69 -0.81 34.30
CA LYS A 447 22.84 0.39 34.13
C LYS A 447 22.09 0.42 32.80
N ARG A 448 22.55 -0.36 31.82
CA ARG A 448 21.93 -0.46 30.47
C ARG A 448 21.12 -1.73 30.28
N TRP A 449 20.95 -2.53 31.33
CA TRP A 449 20.08 -3.70 31.28
C TRP A 449 18.65 -3.22 31.13
N THR A 450 18.02 -3.58 30.02
CA THR A 450 16.62 -3.25 29.76
C THR A 450 15.89 -4.53 29.40
N MET A 451 14.68 -4.69 29.92
CA MET A 451 13.81 -5.82 29.56
C MET A 451 13.48 -5.87 28.07
N LYS A 452 13.60 -4.75 27.34
CA LYS A 452 13.42 -4.71 25.88
C LYS A 452 14.47 -5.52 25.11
N ASN A 453 15.62 -5.81 25.74
CA ASN A 453 16.69 -6.58 25.10
C ASN A 453 16.56 -8.10 25.31
N VAL A 454 15.60 -8.54 26.12
CA VAL A 454 15.36 -9.96 26.39
C VAL A 454 14.46 -10.53 25.30
N ASN A 455 14.87 -11.65 24.70
CA ASN A 455 13.98 -12.38 23.79
C ASN A 455 13.00 -13.22 24.61
N PHE A 456 11.91 -12.59 25.05
CA PHE A 456 10.87 -13.27 25.82
C PHE A 456 10.29 -14.47 25.06
N ASP A 457 10.10 -14.40 23.74
CA ASP A 457 9.57 -15.54 22.97
C ASP A 457 10.43 -16.80 23.15
N ASN A 458 11.76 -16.65 23.08
CA ASN A 458 12.69 -17.74 23.35
C ASN A 458 12.67 -18.18 24.82
N ALA A 459 12.59 -17.24 25.77
CA ALA A 459 12.51 -17.56 27.20
C ALA A 459 11.27 -18.40 27.53
N TYR A 460 10.09 -18.01 27.02
CA TYR A 460 8.84 -18.74 27.22
C TYR A 460 8.80 -20.07 26.44
N GLN A 461 9.45 -20.14 25.28
CA GLN A 461 9.63 -21.42 24.60
C GLN A 461 10.49 -22.38 25.44
N SER A 462 11.55 -21.88 26.08
CA SER A 462 12.33 -22.66 27.04
C SER A 462 11.50 -23.08 28.27
N LEU A 463 10.59 -22.23 28.77
CA LEU A 463 9.70 -22.58 29.88
C LEU A 463 8.71 -23.70 29.51
N PHE A 464 8.18 -23.69 28.29
CA PHE A 464 7.33 -24.78 27.82
C PHE A 464 8.08 -26.12 27.83
N TRP A 465 9.24 -26.17 27.17
CA TRP A 465 10.04 -27.41 27.09
C TRP A 465 10.62 -27.83 28.44
N THR A 466 10.94 -26.89 29.34
CA THR A 466 11.44 -27.28 30.66
C THR A 466 10.34 -27.84 31.58
N GLY A 467 9.07 -27.51 31.34
CA GLY A 467 7.96 -28.13 32.06
C GLY A 467 7.83 -29.62 31.73
N LEU A 468 7.95 -29.95 30.45
CA LEU A 468 7.91 -31.33 29.95
C LEU A 468 9.13 -32.17 30.38
N SER A 469 10.24 -31.56 30.80
CA SER A 469 11.40 -32.31 31.31
C SER A 469 11.20 -32.87 32.71
N VAL A 470 10.27 -32.30 33.50
CA VAL A 470 10.05 -32.66 34.90
C VAL A 470 9.64 -34.13 35.06
N PRO A 471 8.62 -34.65 34.33
CA PRO A 471 8.29 -36.07 34.36
C PRO A 471 9.45 -36.98 33.97
N ILE A 472 10.20 -36.60 32.92
CA ILE A 472 11.29 -37.41 32.40
C ILE A 472 12.41 -37.55 33.44
N MET A 473 12.80 -36.44 34.06
CA MET A 473 13.80 -36.46 35.12
C MET A 473 13.31 -37.19 36.37
N GLY A 474 12.04 -37.04 36.73
CA GLY A 474 11.40 -37.76 37.82
C GLY A 474 11.42 -39.28 37.62
N LEU A 475 11.09 -39.74 36.40
CA LEU A 475 11.15 -41.16 36.04
C LEU A 475 12.57 -41.72 36.12
N VAL A 476 13.56 -41.01 35.56
CA VAL A 476 14.96 -41.45 35.62
C VAL A 476 15.45 -41.54 37.07
N LYS A 477 15.11 -40.55 37.90
CA LYS A 477 15.40 -40.56 39.33
C LYS A 477 14.75 -41.77 40.02
N HIS A 478 13.46 -41.99 39.78
CA HIS A 478 12.72 -43.08 40.38
C HIS A 478 13.31 -44.45 40.03
N TYR A 479 13.56 -44.72 38.74
CA TYR A 479 14.17 -45.98 38.33
C TYR A 479 15.61 -46.13 38.83
N PHE A 480 16.39 -45.05 38.88
CA PHE A 480 17.72 -45.10 39.47
C PHE A 480 17.67 -45.55 40.94
N ASP A 481 16.77 -44.96 41.74
CA ASP A 481 16.63 -45.32 43.15
C ASP A 481 16.17 -46.78 43.33
N VAL A 482 15.27 -47.27 42.47
CA VAL A 482 14.76 -48.66 42.52
C VAL A 482 15.83 -49.69 42.13
N PHE A 483 16.67 -49.37 41.14
CA PHE A 483 17.67 -50.31 40.63
C PHE A 483 19.05 -50.19 41.30
N TRP A 484 19.25 -49.23 42.20
CA TRP A 484 20.53 -49.04 42.88
C TRP A 484 20.76 -50.14 43.95
N THR A 485 21.82 -50.92 43.79
CA THR A 485 22.16 -52.05 44.67
C THR A 485 23.17 -51.70 45.79
N GLY A 486 23.74 -50.49 45.76
CA GLY A 486 24.72 -50.02 46.76
C GLY A 486 24.08 -49.30 47.94
N LYS A 487 24.90 -48.78 48.86
CA LYS A 487 24.41 -47.88 49.93
C LYS A 487 23.80 -46.63 49.27
N ALA A 488 22.56 -46.29 49.66
CA ALA A 488 21.82 -45.12 49.17
C ALA A 488 22.30 -43.80 49.82
N ASP A 489 23.62 -43.66 49.98
CA ASP A 489 24.28 -42.52 50.63
C ASP A 489 25.77 -42.47 50.24
N GLY A 490 26.35 -41.27 50.23
CA GLY A 490 27.76 -41.01 49.92
C GLY A 490 28.04 -40.50 48.51
N VAL A 491 29.29 -40.07 48.30
CA VAL A 491 29.75 -39.38 47.07
C VAL A 491 29.55 -40.21 45.81
N LEU A 492 29.73 -41.54 45.90
CA LEU A 492 29.56 -42.43 44.76
C LEU A 492 28.08 -42.50 44.31
N PHE A 493 27.16 -42.65 45.27
CA PHE A 493 25.72 -42.67 45.00
C PHE A 493 25.26 -41.35 44.37
N GLU A 494 25.61 -40.22 44.97
CA GLU A 494 25.28 -38.88 44.44
C GLU A 494 25.95 -38.64 43.08
N GLY A 495 27.19 -39.07 42.90
CA GLY A 495 27.94 -38.99 41.64
C GLY A 495 27.21 -39.65 40.48
N VAL A 496 26.87 -40.93 40.63
CA VAL A 496 26.19 -41.69 39.57
C VAL A 496 24.76 -41.17 39.36
N LYS A 497 24.04 -40.83 40.44
CA LYS A 497 22.69 -40.25 40.35
C LYS A 497 22.68 -38.97 39.53
N PHE A 498 23.55 -38.00 39.86
CA PHE A 498 23.63 -36.74 39.13
C PHE A 498 24.14 -36.91 37.71
N PHE A 499 25.03 -37.86 37.44
CA PHE A 499 25.45 -38.21 36.08
C PHE A 499 24.26 -38.71 35.25
N CYS A 500 23.46 -39.66 35.76
CA CYS A 500 22.27 -40.17 35.09
C CYS A 500 21.24 -39.07 34.82
N LEU A 501 20.99 -38.18 35.80
CA LEU A 501 20.07 -37.05 35.63
C LEU A 501 20.57 -36.04 34.60
N CYS A 502 21.86 -35.70 34.62
CA CYS A 502 22.48 -34.77 33.68
C CYS A 502 22.53 -35.34 32.25
N LEU A 503 22.74 -36.65 32.11
CA LEU A 503 22.68 -37.38 30.85
C LEU A 503 21.25 -37.41 30.29
N ALA A 504 20.25 -37.75 31.11
CA ALA A 504 18.86 -37.75 30.72
C ALA A 504 18.38 -36.36 30.27
N ASN A 505 18.73 -35.32 31.05
CA ASN A 505 18.45 -33.93 30.69
C ASN A 505 19.18 -33.53 29.39
N GLY A 506 20.43 -33.96 29.20
CA GLY A 506 21.19 -33.73 27.96
C GLY A 506 20.51 -34.35 26.74
N THR A 507 20.11 -35.62 26.84
CA THR A 507 19.38 -36.34 25.79
C THR A 507 18.04 -35.68 25.47
N TYR A 508 17.28 -35.30 26.50
CA TYR A 508 16.04 -34.54 26.36
C TYR A 508 16.25 -33.21 25.64
N ILE A 509 17.31 -32.48 26.01
CA ILE A 509 17.69 -31.22 25.36
C ILE A 509 18.04 -31.45 23.89
N ALA A 510 18.80 -32.51 23.57
CA ALA A 510 19.14 -32.84 22.20
C ALA A 510 17.90 -33.17 21.35
N LEU A 511 16.94 -33.91 21.92
CA LEU A 511 15.72 -34.34 21.24
C LEU A 511 14.82 -33.15 20.88
N HIS A 512 14.46 -32.31 21.86
CA HIS A 512 13.56 -31.20 21.57
C HIS A 512 14.25 -30.07 20.76
N ASN A 513 15.57 -29.93 20.85
CA ASN A 513 16.32 -29.03 19.97
C ASN A 513 16.33 -29.50 18.51
N ARG A 514 16.30 -30.82 18.28
CA ARG A 514 16.11 -31.39 16.94
C ARG A 514 14.70 -31.12 16.41
N LEU A 515 13.67 -31.23 17.26
CA LEU A 515 12.29 -30.87 16.90
C LEU A 515 12.12 -29.37 16.60
N ARG A 516 12.96 -28.52 17.22
CA ARG A 516 13.02 -27.07 16.97
C ARG A 516 13.92 -26.68 15.80
N ASP A 517 14.45 -27.65 15.07
CA ASP A 517 15.30 -27.47 13.89
C ASP A 517 16.57 -26.62 14.15
N PHE A 518 17.22 -26.84 15.30
CA PHE A 518 18.51 -26.22 15.58
C PHE A 518 19.67 -26.90 14.87
N ASP A 519 20.72 -26.13 14.56
CA ASP A 519 21.94 -26.63 13.94
C ASP A 519 22.54 -27.84 14.68
N LYS A 520 23.02 -28.83 13.93
CA LYS A 520 23.66 -30.04 14.48
C LYS A 520 24.79 -29.71 15.46
N LYS A 521 25.53 -28.62 15.22
CA LYS A 521 26.59 -28.13 16.11
C LYS A 521 26.04 -27.62 17.44
N VAL A 522 24.93 -26.86 17.41
CA VAL A 522 24.25 -26.33 18.60
C VAL A 522 23.66 -27.46 19.44
N ILE A 523 23.05 -28.46 18.80
CA ILE A 523 22.51 -29.66 19.48
C ILE A 523 23.61 -30.38 20.27
N LYS A 524 24.77 -30.63 19.65
CA LYS A 524 25.91 -31.29 20.32
C LYS A 524 26.41 -30.49 21.51
N VAL A 525 26.60 -29.17 21.35
CA VAL A 525 27.05 -28.29 22.43
C VAL A 525 26.07 -28.29 23.61
N ASN A 526 24.77 -28.20 23.32
CA ASN A 526 23.73 -28.20 24.36
C ASN A 526 23.64 -29.55 25.11
N PHE A 527 23.86 -30.67 24.41
CA PHE A 527 23.93 -32.00 25.02
C PHE A 527 25.09 -32.13 26.01
N PHE A 528 26.33 -31.88 25.54
CA PHE A 528 27.52 -32.03 26.37
C PHE A 528 27.53 -31.06 27.55
N ARG A 529 27.01 -29.84 27.35
CA ARG A 529 26.86 -28.85 28.42
C ARG A 529 26.02 -29.34 29.59
N SER A 530 24.91 -30.04 29.31
CA SER A 530 24.08 -30.61 30.37
C SER A 530 24.81 -31.73 31.11
N ILE A 531 25.66 -32.50 30.42
CA ILE A 531 26.45 -33.55 31.08
C ILE A 531 27.50 -32.90 31.97
N LEU A 532 28.22 -31.89 31.50
CA LEU A 532 29.28 -31.22 32.26
C LEU A 532 28.84 -30.62 33.61
N SER A 533 27.54 -30.49 33.90
CA SER A 533 27.07 -30.05 35.21
C SER A 533 27.07 -31.14 36.29
N TRP A 534 27.23 -32.42 35.95
CA TRP A 534 27.15 -33.51 36.94
C TRP A 534 28.18 -33.39 38.08
N PRO A 535 29.48 -33.07 37.87
CA PRO A 535 30.46 -33.03 38.95
C PRO A 535 30.15 -31.90 39.93
N VAL A 536 29.68 -30.77 39.41
CA VAL A 536 29.29 -29.61 40.22
C VAL A 536 28.05 -29.95 41.03
N ALA A 537 27.06 -30.62 40.42
CA ALA A 537 25.86 -31.05 41.14
C ALA A 537 26.19 -32.03 42.29
N THR A 538 27.10 -32.98 42.06
CA THR A 538 27.58 -33.91 43.10
C THR A 538 28.31 -33.19 44.24
N LEU A 539 29.16 -32.21 43.92
CA LEU A 539 29.91 -31.44 44.93
C LEU A 539 28.98 -30.69 45.89
N PHE A 540 27.86 -30.14 45.38
CA PHE A 540 26.90 -29.38 46.16
C PHE A 540 25.71 -30.21 46.67
N ALA A 541 25.69 -31.51 46.41
CA ALA A 541 24.63 -32.42 46.83
C ALA A 541 24.37 -32.43 48.35
N PRO A 542 25.41 -32.46 49.23
CA PRO A 542 25.19 -32.49 50.68
C PRO A 542 24.40 -31.26 51.18
N PHE A 543 24.68 -30.09 50.61
CA PHE A 543 23.98 -28.86 50.95
C PHE A 543 22.51 -28.88 50.50
N GLY A 544 22.26 -29.30 49.26
CA GLY A 544 20.90 -29.38 48.74
C GLY A 544 20.04 -30.41 49.48
N ASN A 545 20.63 -31.55 49.85
CA ASN A 545 19.96 -32.61 50.61
C ASN A 545 19.61 -32.15 52.03
N MET A 546 20.51 -31.42 52.71
CA MET A 546 20.27 -30.87 54.05
C MET A 546 19.09 -29.89 54.08
N VAL A 547 18.88 -29.14 53.00
CA VAL A 547 17.78 -28.15 52.88
C VAL A 547 16.50 -28.78 52.30
N GLY A 548 16.50 -30.09 52.02
CA GLY A 548 15.34 -30.81 51.50
C GLY A 548 15.02 -30.52 50.03
N ILE A 549 16.01 -30.06 49.24
CA ILE A 549 15.82 -29.78 47.81
C ILE A 549 15.90 -31.10 47.03
N PRO A 550 14.89 -31.46 46.21
CA PRO A 550 14.94 -32.68 45.42
C PRO A 550 16.12 -32.71 44.45
N SER A 551 16.75 -33.88 44.29
CA SER A 551 17.92 -34.07 43.41
C SER A 551 17.66 -33.65 41.96
N ILE A 552 16.43 -33.83 41.46
CA ILE A 552 16.03 -33.36 40.12
C ILE A 552 16.13 -31.83 39.98
N VAL A 553 15.80 -31.08 41.04
CA VAL A 553 15.86 -29.61 41.05
C VAL A 553 17.31 -29.15 41.14
N GLN A 554 18.12 -29.83 41.97
CA GLN A 554 19.57 -29.57 42.08
C GLN A 554 20.28 -29.78 40.74
N ALA A 555 19.99 -30.90 40.04
CA ALA A 555 20.57 -31.21 38.73
C ALA A 555 20.20 -30.15 37.68
N LYS A 556 18.94 -29.72 37.69
CA LYS A 556 18.43 -28.66 36.81
C LYS A 556 19.12 -27.32 37.05
N PHE A 557 19.26 -26.91 38.31
CA PHE A 557 19.92 -25.66 38.68
C PHE A 557 21.34 -25.58 38.12
N TRP A 558 22.17 -26.60 38.38
CA TRP A 558 23.56 -26.60 37.92
C TRP A 558 23.68 -26.72 36.40
N SER A 559 22.78 -27.45 35.74
CA SER A 559 22.72 -27.50 34.28
C SER A 559 22.46 -26.11 33.67
N ASP A 560 21.56 -25.32 34.26
CA ASP A 560 21.24 -23.96 33.79
C ASP A 560 22.32 -22.93 34.13
N VAL A 561 23.04 -23.08 35.25
CA VAL A 561 24.21 -22.23 35.58
C VAL A 561 25.29 -22.41 34.53
N VAL A 562 25.69 -23.65 34.23
CA VAL A 562 26.68 -23.94 33.17
C VAL A 562 26.18 -23.45 31.81
N ALA A 563 24.87 -23.52 31.57
CA ALA A 563 24.24 -22.96 30.39
C ALA A 563 24.35 -21.45 30.25
N GLY A 564 24.13 -20.71 31.33
CA GLY A 564 24.20 -19.26 31.35
C GLY A 564 25.57 -18.74 30.93
N PHE A 565 26.64 -19.35 31.46
CA PHE A 565 28.02 -18.96 31.14
C PHE A 565 28.38 -19.19 29.67
N ILE A 566 28.03 -20.34 29.10
CA ILE A 566 28.44 -20.72 27.73
C ILE A 566 27.62 -19.98 26.66
N GLU A 567 26.31 -19.84 26.83
CA GLU A 567 25.46 -19.16 25.82
C GLU A 567 25.62 -17.64 25.82
N GLY A 568 25.79 -17.02 27.00
CA GLY A 568 25.97 -15.58 27.14
C GLY A 568 27.21 -15.08 26.39
N GLY A 569 28.33 -15.81 26.49
CA GLY A 569 29.57 -15.48 25.80
C GLY A 569 29.50 -15.65 24.27
N ALA A 570 28.86 -16.72 23.78
CA ALA A 570 28.80 -17.02 22.36
C ALA A 570 27.92 -16.02 21.57
N LYS A 571 26.70 -15.75 22.05
CA LYS A 571 25.78 -14.78 21.41
C LYS A 571 26.35 -13.36 21.41
N PHE A 572 27.06 -12.99 22.48
CA PHE A 572 27.71 -11.70 22.62
C PHE A 572 28.76 -11.47 21.51
N SER A 573 29.60 -12.48 21.26
CA SER A 573 30.68 -12.41 20.28
C SER A 573 30.16 -12.34 18.84
N GLN A 574 29.20 -13.21 18.48
CA GLN A 574 28.72 -13.32 17.10
C GLN A 574 28.08 -12.02 16.56
N ARG A 575 27.18 -11.39 17.35
CA ARG A 575 26.49 -10.16 16.94
C ARG A 575 27.44 -8.98 16.76
N PHE A 576 28.46 -8.90 17.61
CA PHE A 576 29.47 -7.86 17.51
C PHE A 576 30.36 -8.05 16.27
N THR A 577 30.82 -9.28 16.01
CA THR A 577 31.69 -9.60 14.88
C THR A 577 31.03 -9.31 13.53
N LEU A 578 29.76 -9.69 13.35
CA LEU A 578 29.02 -9.41 12.11
C LEU A 578 28.89 -7.91 11.84
N ARG A 579 28.46 -7.14 12.86
CA ARG A 579 28.29 -5.68 12.71
C ARG A 579 29.60 -4.95 12.50
N LYS A 580 30.66 -5.40 13.17
CA LYS A 580 32.01 -4.88 12.96
C LYS A 580 32.48 -5.12 11.53
N ARG A 581 32.26 -6.33 10.99
CA ARG A 581 32.58 -6.67 9.60
C ARG A 581 31.84 -5.76 8.61
N ASP A 582 30.52 -5.66 8.74
CA ASP A 582 29.69 -4.86 7.82
C ASP A 582 30.15 -3.39 7.82
N LEU A 583 30.40 -2.80 9.00
CA LEU A 583 30.88 -1.42 9.10
C LEU A 583 32.31 -1.22 8.56
N ILE A 584 33.22 -2.18 8.76
CA ILE A 584 34.58 -2.13 8.20
C ILE A 584 34.56 -2.13 6.67
N GLU A 585 33.57 -2.79 6.06
CA GLU A 585 33.40 -2.81 4.61
C GLU A 585 32.78 -1.50 4.08
N LEU A 586 31.84 -0.90 4.84
CA LEU A 586 31.12 0.31 4.44
C LEU A 586 31.91 1.61 4.66
N LEU A 587 32.68 1.72 5.75
CA LEU A 587 33.38 2.97 6.11
C LEU A 587 34.34 3.47 5.01
N PRO A 588 35.15 2.63 4.35
CA PRO A 588 36.02 3.07 3.26
C PRO A 588 35.25 3.60 2.05
N ARG A 589 34.06 3.06 1.78
CA ARG A 589 33.21 3.45 0.62
C ARG A 589 32.71 4.88 0.71
N LEU A 590 32.72 5.50 1.90
CA LEU A 590 32.44 6.93 2.07
C LEU A 590 33.45 7.84 1.35
N SER A 591 34.62 7.31 0.99
CA SER A 591 35.65 8.00 0.23
C SER A 591 35.74 7.54 -1.24
N SER A 592 34.74 6.80 -1.74
CA SER A 592 34.65 6.42 -3.15
C SER A 592 34.46 7.66 -4.04
N GLU A 593 34.94 7.58 -5.29
CA GLU A 593 34.71 8.58 -6.32
C GLU A 593 33.26 8.53 -6.86
N ASP A 594 32.62 7.36 -6.78
CA ASP A 594 31.22 7.20 -7.19
C ASP A 594 30.26 7.73 -6.11
N ARG A 595 29.54 8.80 -6.44
CA ARG A 595 28.54 9.42 -5.57
C ARG A 595 27.41 8.44 -5.18
N THR A 596 27.06 7.50 -6.07
CA THR A 596 26.03 6.48 -5.81
C THR A 596 26.48 5.54 -4.70
N GLU A 597 27.73 5.09 -4.74
CA GLU A 597 28.32 4.23 -3.72
C GLU A 597 28.42 4.96 -2.37
N VAL A 598 28.84 6.23 -2.37
CA VAL A 598 28.92 7.06 -1.16
C VAL A 598 27.54 7.19 -0.51
N ILE A 599 26.50 7.55 -1.27
CA ILE A 599 25.14 7.73 -0.73
C ILE A 599 24.57 6.40 -0.22
N THR A 600 24.80 5.30 -0.94
CA THR A 600 24.37 3.96 -0.52
C THR A 600 25.03 3.59 0.81
N ALA A 601 26.34 3.80 0.94
CA ALA A 601 27.06 3.56 2.18
C ALA A 601 26.56 4.46 3.33
N MET A 602 26.20 5.72 3.06
CA MET A 602 25.58 6.60 4.05
C MET A 602 24.25 6.05 4.55
N LEU A 603 23.38 5.56 3.66
CA LEU A 603 22.07 4.98 4.01
C LEU A 603 22.24 3.68 4.82
N ASP A 604 23.16 2.81 4.42
CA ASP A 604 23.44 1.56 5.13
C ASP A 604 24.02 1.81 6.53
N ILE A 605 24.96 2.75 6.66
CA ILE A 605 25.51 3.15 7.96
C ILE A 605 24.41 3.76 8.84
N LEU A 606 23.54 4.60 8.27
CA LEU A 606 22.41 5.19 8.99
C LEU A 606 21.43 4.11 9.47
N TYR A 607 21.12 3.12 8.63
CA TYR A 607 20.30 1.97 8.99
C TYR A 607 20.94 1.14 10.11
N ILE A 608 22.22 0.79 9.97
CA ILE A 608 22.94 0.02 10.99
C ILE A 608 22.96 0.79 12.31
N TRP A 609 23.23 2.09 12.27
CA TRP A 609 23.28 2.92 13.47
C TRP A 609 21.92 3.04 14.18
N GLY A 610 20.85 3.32 13.42
CA GLY A 610 19.53 3.64 13.97
C GLY A 610 18.64 2.42 14.23
N LYS A 611 18.78 1.35 13.44
CA LYS A 611 17.88 0.18 13.48
C LYS A 611 18.56 -1.12 13.91
N ALA A 612 19.86 -1.30 13.66
CA ALA A 612 20.51 -2.57 13.97
C ALA A 612 20.97 -2.69 15.44
N PRO A 613 20.83 -3.89 16.07
CA PRO A 613 21.31 -4.11 17.43
C PRO A 613 22.81 -3.81 17.56
N ARG A 614 23.18 -3.01 18.58
CA ARG A 614 24.56 -2.57 18.86
C ARG A 614 25.25 -1.79 17.72
N GLY A 615 24.55 -1.36 16.68
CA GLY A 615 25.15 -0.60 15.57
C GLY A 615 25.87 0.65 16.05
N LYS A 616 25.20 1.47 16.87
CA LYS A 616 25.79 2.65 17.53
C LYS A 616 27.06 2.34 18.34
N THR A 617 27.06 1.26 19.12
CA THR A 617 28.23 0.88 19.94
C THR A 617 29.40 0.39 19.08
N CYS A 618 29.11 -0.43 18.05
CA CYS A 618 30.13 -0.93 17.13
C CYS A 618 30.77 0.22 16.36
N LEU A 619 29.94 1.11 15.79
CA LEU A 619 30.42 2.27 15.06
C LEU A 619 31.24 3.19 15.97
N ARG A 620 30.80 3.45 17.21
CA ARG A 620 31.57 4.22 18.19
C ARG A 620 32.96 3.63 18.44
N LEU A 621 33.06 2.31 18.65
CA LEU A 621 34.33 1.65 18.94
C LEU A 621 35.27 1.69 17.73
N LEU A 622 34.74 1.53 16.52
CA LEU A 622 35.51 1.62 15.28
C LEU A 622 36.07 3.03 15.08
N LEU A 623 35.21 4.06 15.15
CA LEU A 623 35.63 5.45 14.93
C LEU A 623 36.62 5.97 15.99
N LEU A 624 36.51 5.50 17.24
CA LEU A 624 37.45 5.86 18.30
C LEU A 624 38.68 4.91 18.39
N ASN A 625 38.81 3.94 17.49
CA ASN A 625 39.83 2.88 17.53
C ASN A 625 39.96 2.20 18.92
N LYS A 626 38.83 2.01 19.63
CA LYS A 626 38.80 1.42 20.99
C LYS A 626 38.56 -0.09 20.92
N PRO A 627 39.36 -0.92 21.61
CA PRO A 627 39.18 -2.36 21.61
C PRO A 627 37.89 -2.74 22.35
N SER A 628 37.21 -3.75 21.83
CA SER A 628 36.10 -4.40 22.53
C SER A 628 36.59 -5.13 23.80
N ILE A 629 35.68 -5.48 24.71
CA ILE A 629 36.02 -6.19 25.95
C ILE A 629 36.72 -7.53 25.67
N GLY A 630 36.25 -8.30 24.67
CA GLY A 630 36.88 -9.55 24.29
C GLY A 630 38.27 -9.37 23.68
N GLU A 631 38.46 -8.31 22.88
CA GLU A 631 39.77 -7.99 22.30
C GLU A 631 40.78 -7.49 23.34
N ARG A 632 40.34 -6.94 24.47
CA ARG A 632 41.26 -6.59 25.58
C ARG A 632 41.87 -7.84 26.22
N ILE A 633 41.12 -8.93 26.27
CA ILE A 633 41.53 -10.19 26.92
C ILE A 633 42.41 -11.03 25.98
N TRP A 634 42.09 -11.06 24.69
CA TRP A 634 42.74 -11.92 23.70
C TRP A 634 43.63 -11.15 22.70
N LYS A 635 44.11 -9.97 23.07
CA LYS A 635 44.86 -9.09 22.15
C LYS A 635 46.21 -9.72 21.77
N LYS A 636 46.46 -9.88 20.47
CA LYS A 636 47.85 -9.99 19.95
C LYS A 636 48.59 -8.69 20.27
N LYS A 637 49.87 -8.77 20.68
CA LYS A 637 50.74 -7.59 20.81
C LYS A 637 50.82 -6.89 19.45
N GLN A 638 50.33 -5.66 19.38
CA GLN A 638 50.42 -4.78 18.22
C GLN A 638 51.51 -3.75 18.46
N THR A 639 52.19 -3.31 17.41
CA THR A 639 53.23 -2.28 17.54
C THR A 639 52.58 -0.90 17.80
N PRO A 640 53.28 0.03 18.47
CA PRO A 640 52.79 1.39 18.67
C PRO A 640 52.45 2.12 17.34
N GLU A 641 53.19 1.83 16.27
CA GLU A 641 52.96 2.39 14.93
C GLU A 641 51.66 1.91 14.30
N GLU A 642 51.35 0.60 14.39
CA GLU A 642 50.08 0.04 13.89
C GLU A 642 48.87 0.67 14.59
N ILE A 643 48.98 0.93 15.89
CA ILE A 643 47.92 1.57 16.68
C ILE A 643 47.72 3.01 16.20
N LYS A 644 48.81 3.77 16.00
CA LYS A 644 48.77 5.14 15.50
C LYS A 644 48.15 5.23 14.11
N LEU A 645 48.55 4.38 13.17
CA LEU A 645 47.99 4.31 11.81
C LEU A 645 46.48 4.01 11.82
N ARG A 646 46.03 3.07 12.66
CA ARG A 646 44.61 2.76 12.80
C ARG A 646 43.82 3.92 13.40
N THR A 647 44.38 4.63 14.37
CA THR A 647 43.73 5.81 14.96
C THR A 647 43.58 6.92 13.93
N ILE A 648 44.61 7.17 13.12
CA ILE A 648 44.55 8.15 12.01
C ILE A 648 43.47 7.76 11.00
N ARG A 649 43.44 6.49 10.57
CA ARG A 649 42.42 5.99 9.64
C ARG A 649 41.00 6.16 10.19
N ALA A 650 40.78 5.76 11.44
CA ALA A 650 39.47 5.87 12.09
C ALA A 650 39.02 7.33 12.24
N ARG A 651 39.96 8.25 12.52
CA ARG A 651 39.70 9.69 12.56
C ARG A 651 39.35 10.24 11.18
N ASN A 652 40.05 9.83 10.12
CA ASN A 652 39.74 10.24 8.75
C ASN A 652 38.34 9.74 8.32
N GLU A 653 38.00 8.49 8.63
CA GLU A 653 36.67 7.92 8.38
C GLU A 653 35.57 8.69 9.15
N TYR A 654 35.84 9.09 10.40
CA TYR A 654 34.96 9.96 11.18
C TYR A 654 34.78 11.34 10.54
N LEU A 655 35.86 12.02 10.20
CA LEU A 655 35.82 13.36 9.61
C LEU A 655 35.09 13.36 8.26
N ARG A 656 35.32 12.34 7.43
CA ARG A 656 34.61 12.15 6.17
C ARG A 656 33.12 11.99 6.40
N MET A 657 32.73 11.13 7.34
CA MET A 657 31.32 10.91 7.70
C MET A 657 30.66 12.18 8.24
N LEU A 658 31.33 12.89 9.14
CA LEU A 658 30.85 14.16 9.68
C LEU A 658 30.66 15.20 8.57
N THR A 659 31.59 15.28 7.62
CA THR A 659 31.50 16.19 6.48
C THR A 659 30.29 15.88 5.60
N LEU A 660 30.09 14.60 5.26
CA LEU A 660 28.96 14.16 4.43
C LEU A 660 27.61 14.45 5.12
N PHE A 661 27.46 14.14 6.40
CA PHE A 661 26.22 14.37 7.14
C PHE A 661 26.00 15.83 7.56
N ARG A 662 27.05 16.65 7.60
CA ARG A 662 26.97 18.10 7.87
C ARG A 662 26.64 18.90 6.60
N SER A 663 26.85 18.34 5.42
CA SER A 663 26.63 19.05 4.15
C SER A 663 25.23 19.66 4.06
N GLU A 664 25.18 20.89 3.54
CA GLU A 664 23.91 21.57 3.33
C GLU A 664 23.07 20.79 2.32
N GLY A 665 21.79 20.61 2.63
CA GLY A 665 20.90 19.81 1.81
C GLY A 665 21.17 18.30 1.80
N MET A 666 21.93 17.76 2.77
CA MET A 666 22.13 16.31 2.91
C MET A 666 20.82 15.51 2.91
N ILE A 667 19.82 15.97 3.66
CA ILE A 667 18.50 15.32 3.70
C ILE A 667 17.89 15.27 2.31
N HIS A 668 17.91 16.38 1.56
CA HIS A 668 17.41 16.44 0.20
C HIS A 668 18.16 15.46 -0.71
N THR A 669 19.49 15.42 -0.62
CA THR A 669 20.34 14.52 -1.42
C THR A 669 20.01 13.04 -1.18
N LEU A 670 19.91 12.64 0.09
CA LEU A 670 19.57 11.26 0.45
C LEU A 670 18.14 10.90 0.02
N THR A 671 17.18 11.80 0.23
CA THR A 671 15.79 11.60 -0.15
C THR A 671 15.63 11.50 -1.66
N ASP A 672 16.27 12.38 -2.44
CA ASP A 672 16.22 12.33 -3.90
C ASP A 672 16.85 11.04 -4.44
N PHE A 673 17.97 10.62 -3.87
CA PHE A 673 18.57 9.34 -4.22
C PHE A 673 17.62 8.16 -3.96
N ALA A 674 16.97 8.15 -2.80
CA ALA A 674 16.00 7.11 -2.44
C ALA A 674 14.79 7.09 -3.39
N LEU A 675 14.23 8.26 -3.73
CA LEU A 675 13.05 8.38 -4.61
C LEU A 675 13.37 8.17 -6.10
N LYS A 676 14.63 8.32 -6.50
CA LYS A 676 15.09 8.07 -7.87
C LYS A 676 15.33 6.59 -8.12
N ASN A 677 15.96 5.90 -7.17
CA ASN A 677 16.44 4.52 -7.37
C ASN A 677 15.48 3.44 -6.83
N TYR A 678 14.55 3.80 -5.94
CA TYR A 678 13.60 2.85 -5.33
C TYR A 678 12.16 3.27 -5.58
N SER A 679 11.23 2.32 -5.49
CA SER A 679 9.81 2.56 -5.73
C SER A 679 8.93 1.85 -4.70
N GLY A 680 7.67 2.29 -4.60
CA GLY A 680 6.68 1.69 -3.70
C GLY A 680 7.14 1.66 -2.23
N ARG A 681 7.12 0.47 -1.63
CA ARG A 681 7.43 0.31 -0.20
C ARG A 681 8.88 0.66 0.13
N ASP A 682 9.83 0.34 -0.74
CA ASP A 682 11.25 0.58 -0.44
C ASP A 682 11.57 2.07 -0.38
N SER A 683 11.01 2.85 -1.32
CA SER A 683 11.12 4.31 -1.26
C SER A 683 10.48 4.88 0.01
N TYR A 684 9.35 4.34 0.46
CA TYR A 684 8.71 4.75 1.71
C TYR A 684 9.58 4.46 2.93
N GLU A 685 10.10 3.23 3.06
CA GLU A 685 10.92 2.84 4.22
C GLU A 685 12.24 3.64 4.28
N LEU A 686 12.89 3.87 3.13
CA LEU A 686 14.12 4.68 3.04
C LEU A 686 13.86 6.15 3.39
N THR A 687 12.83 6.76 2.81
CA THR A 687 12.47 8.16 3.13
C THR A 687 12.08 8.34 4.60
N ASN A 688 11.43 7.34 5.19
CA ASN A 688 11.09 7.30 6.61
C ASN A 688 12.34 7.11 7.51
N LEU A 689 13.29 6.24 7.11
CA LEU A 689 14.57 6.07 7.79
C LEU A 689 15.36 7.38 7.81
N ILE A 690 15.50 8.04 6.66
CA ILE A 690 16.20 9.33 6.52
C ILE A 690 15.54 10.37 7.43
N GLY A 691 14.23 10.54 7.34
CA GLY A 691 13.49 11.55 8.11
C GLY A 691 13.54 11.33 9.63
N THR A 692 13.59 10.07 10.08
CA THR A 692 13.61 9.74 11.52
C THR A 692 15.01 9.86 12.10
N GLU A 693 16.03 9.32 11.41
CA GLU A 693 17.33 9.02 12.02
C GLU A 693 18.43 10.01 11.64
N ALA A 694 18.41 10.62 10.44
CA ALA A 694 19.57 11.35 9.90
C ALA A 694 19.99 12.54 10.78
N GLU A 695 19.02 13.30 11.29
CA GLU A 695 19.28 14.40 12.22
C GLU A 695 19.85 13.90 13.55
N ALA A 696 19.31 12.81 14.10
CA ALA A 696 19.82 12.21 15.34
C ALA A 696 21.23 11.65 15.17
N PHE A 697 21.53 11.11 14.00
CA PHE A 697 22.85 10.64 13.66
C PHE A 697 23.86 11.78 13.60
N LEU A 698 23.54 12.89 12.92
CA LEU A 698 24.42 14.07 12.86
C LEU A 698 24.69 14.65 14.26
N ALA A 699 23.66 14.79 15.10
CA ALA A 699 23.84 15.24 16.47
C ALA A 699 24.74 14.30 17.28
N TRP A 700 24.59 12.98 17.08
CA TRP A 700 25.44 11.99 17.71
C TRP A 700 26.90 12.06 17.23
N LEU A 701 27.15 12.30 15.94
CA LEU A 701 28.51 12.49 15.40
C LEU A 701 29.18 13.74 15.99
N LYS A 702 28.44 14.83 16.17
CA LYS A 702 28.94 16.06 16.82
C LYS A 702 29.29 15.82 18.29
N GLU A 703 28.50 15.03 19.01
CA GLU A 703 28.81 14.67 20.41
C GLU A 703 30.00 13.71 20.51
N LEU A 704 30.20 12.86 19.50
CA LEU A 704 31.34 11.94 19.46
C LEU A 704 32.67 12.66 19.32
N ASP A 705 32.70 13.84 18.69
CA ASP A 705 33.89 14.69 18.51
C ASP A 705 34.62 14.95 19.84
N LYS A 706 33.85 15.17 20.91
CA LYS A 706 34.35 15.45 22.26
C LYS A 706 35.12 14.28 22.90
N GLN A 707 35.04 13.07 22.32
CA GLN A 707 35.69 11.86 22.83
C GLN A 707 37.01 11.52 22.12
N PHE A 708 37.37 12.28 21.07
CA PHE A 708 38.68 12.17 20.44
C PHE A 708 39.73 12.88 21.28
N ASP A 709 40.95 12.34 21.26
CA ASP A 709 42.10 13.01 21.86
C ASP A 709 42.43 14.27 21.04
N LYS A 710 42.62 15.40 21.72
CA LYS A 710 42.88 16.69 21.06
C LYS A 710 44.30 16.80 20.51
N ASP A 711 45.20 15.93 20.96
CA ASP A 711 46.63 15.93 20.64
C ASP A 711 46.99 14.99 19.46
N LEU A 712 45.98 14.29 18.91
CA LEU A 712 46.00 13.52 17.66
C LEU A 712 44.99 14.15 16.71
#